data_AF-A0AAZ3SWN0-F1
#
_entry.id   AF-A0AAZ3SWN0-F1
#
_cell.length_a   1.000
_cell.length_b   1.000
_cell.length_c   1.000
_cell.angle_alpha   90.00
_cell.angle_beta   90.00
_cell.angle_gamma   90.00
#
_symmetry.space_group_name_H-M   'P 1'
#
loop_
_entity.id
_entity.type
_entity.pdbx_description
1 polymer ?
#
loop_
_entity_poly.entity_id
_entity_poly.type
_entity_poly.pdbx_seq_one_letter_code
_entity_poly.pdbx_strand_id
1 'polypeptide(L)'
;MAYLAGNHGNLTEEQVHCSICLDVFTNPVSIPCGHNFCRCCILDYWKTTALFQCPMCKKTFFKRPDISINTVLREIAEQFKDIRVSNAERLQRQELKEERDLQKKMEEQKQKEEEQKKTEREMKKKEQQELVQKQQKLLQELRLKQEMQKLQLPQLQRTTSQEPEKPIEEKPEGEPEEPPADAPPSPPHSPWGEVSCDVCMGDRMKAVKSCLVCLTSYCEEHIKNHNTRFTKHKLIEPVTNLEERMCPKHERLLELFCKKDHICVCVLCTETDHRAHFTVPVEREWTDKKAQLKKTEIDVQQMIQERLKKMEEIKHSAELNKSSAQREIEDSMQVFQELIRSIQRTQAELVLAIEEKQRETERWSQGLIGELEQEITKLQRRNTELEHLSRTEDHIHFLQSFPALCTPPATKDWSGTSVHTEVCVGIIRRAVSKLEETLSEEIDKLVDSELKKILKYTVDLTLDPDSANPWLQLSEDRRQVRHLGTWQDLPDIPERFDTVVIVLGREGFTAGRHYWEVQVGDKDDWYLGVAKASVNRKGRIAVSSSQGYWALAMKKDQGYRASTTPPLPLTLDPKPKRVGVYVDCEEGQVSFYDVKERSHIYTFMEDNFKDKLFPFFYLYCCDKQSDAMVICPINEKSLIKQC
;
A
#
# COMPACT_ATOMS: atom_id res chain seq x y z
N MET A 1 -17.43 18.02 -30.31
CA MET A 1 -17.37 19.14 -31.28
C MET A 1 -18.68 19.17 -32.03
N ALA A 2 -19.38 20.30 -31.92
CA ALA A 2 -20.80 20.47 -32.15
C ALA A 2 -21.27 20.24 -33.61
N TYR A 3 -22.47 19.67 -33.73
CA TYR A 3 -23.28 19.60 -34.93
C TYR A 3 -23.73 21.02 -35.34
N LEU A 4 -23.34 21.46 -36.55
CA LEU A 4 -24.03 22.52 -37.29
C LEU A 4 -24.13 22.10 -38.75
N ALA A 5 -25.34 21.72 -39.18
CA ALA A 5 -25.86 21.96 -40.53
C ALA A 5 -27.30 21.43 -40.60
N GLY A 6 -28.26 22.32 -40.86
CA GLY A 6 -29.66 21.95 -41.10
C GLY A 6 -30.65 23.05 -40.76
N ASN A 7 -30.54 24.19 -41.45
CA ASN A 7 -31.51 25.28 -41.34
C ASN A 7 -32.63 25.08 -42.37
N HIS A 8 -33.77 24.53 -41.93
CA HIS A 8 -35.09 24.77 -42.54
C HIS A 8 -36.17 24.63 -41.45
N GLY A 9 -36.65 25.75 -40.91
CA GLY A 9 -38.02 25.90 -40.39
C GLY A 9 -38.45 25.12 -39.14
N ASN A 10 -37.56 24.77 -38.21
CA ASN A 10 -37.99 24.12 -36.97
C ASN A 10 -38.57 25.14 -35.97
N LEU A 11 -39.83 24.93 -35.57
CA LEU A 11 -40.42 25.57 -34.40
C LEU A 11 -39.55 25.28 -33.18
N THR A 12 -39.26 26.29 -32.36
CA THR A 12 -38.49 26.11 -31.11
C THR A 12 -39.37 25.43 -30.05
N GLU A 13 -38.77 24.66 -29.14
CA GLU A 13 -39.49 23.93 -28.08
C GLU A 13 -40.49 24.84 -27.33
N GLU A 14 -40.11 26.07 -27.01
CA GLU A 14 -40.96 27.07 -26.33
C GLU A 14 -42.25 27.45 -27.09
N GLN A 15 -42.31 27.24 -28.42
CA GLN A 15 -43.46 27.61 -29.26
C GLN A 15 -44.62 26.61 -29.20
N VAL A 16 -44.39 25.42 -28.64
CA VAL A 16 -45.39 24.33 -28.54
C VAL A 16 -45.81 23.99 -27.11
N HIS A 17 -45.45 24.83 -26.14
CA HIS A 17 -45.79 24.64 -24.74
C HIS A 17 -47.02 25.45 -24.31
N CYS A 18 -47.84 24.84 -23.48
CA CYS A 18 -48.89 25.56 -22.77
C CYS A 18 -48.29 26.27 -21.56
N SER A 19 -48.45 27.59 -21.47
CA SER A 19 -47.95 28.39 -20.35
C SER A 19 -48.68 28.17 -19.01
N ILE A 20 -49.68 27.27 -18.96
CA ILE A 20 -50.38 26.91 -17.72
C ILE A 20 -49.82 25.59 -17.15
N CYS A 21 -49.81 24.51 -17.94
CA CYS A 21 -49.26 23.22 -17.49
C CYS A 21 -47.76 23.09 -17.72
N LEU A 22 -47.14 24.04 -18.43
CA LEU A 22 -45.73 24.07 -18.79
C LEU A 22 -45.26 22.83 -19.56
N ASP A 23 -46.19 22.18 -20.27
CA ASP A 23 -45.95 20.98 -21.08
C ASP A 23 -46.42 21.19 -22.52
N VAL A 24 -45.96 20.32 -23.42
CA VAL A 24 -46.33 20.33 -24.85
C VAL A 24 -47.85 20.22 -24.98
N PHE A 25 -48.44 21.06 -25.84
CA PHE A 25 -49.88 21.18 -25.96
C PHE A 25 -50.61 19.82 -26.06
N THR A 26 -51.69 19.70 -25.29
CA THR A 26 -52.66 18.60 -25.39
C THR A 26 -54.01 19.22 -25.70
N ASN A 27 -54.54 18.92 -26.89
CA ASN A 27 -55.74 19.56 -27.42
C ASN A 27 -55.64 21.11 -27.38
N PRO A 28 -54.66 21.73 -28.05
CA PRO A 28 -54.46 23.17 -28.02
C PRO A 28 -55.70 23.92 -28.53
N VAL A 29 -56.01 25.04 -27.90
CA VAL A 29 -57.08 25.96 -28.31
C VAL A 29 -56.51 27.36 -28.41
N SER A 30 -56.95 28.12 -29.41
CA SER A 30 -56.57 29.52 -29.61
C SER A 30 -57.70 30.40 -29.09
N ILE A 31 -57.41 31.28 -28.13
CA ILE A 31 -58.39 32.25 -27.64
C ILE A 31 -58.35 33.56 -28.46
N PRO A 32 -59.38 34.43 -28.47
CA PRO A 32 -59.47 35.56 -29.42
C PRO A 32 -58.35 36.60 -29.35
N CYS A 33 -57.50 36.58 -28.31
CA CYS A 33 -56.30 37.41 -28.25
C CYS A 33 -55.06 36.75 -28.91
N GLY A 34 -55.21 35.61 -29.58
CA GLY A 34 -54.16 34.91 -30.32
C GLY A 34 -53.25 33.99 -29.49
N HIS A 35 -53.43 33.92 -28.18
CA HIS A 35 -52.65 33.03 -27.31
C HIS A 35 -53.23 31.61 -27.30
N ASN A 36 -52.35 30.62 -27.17
CA ASN A 36 -52.69 29.20 -27.25
C ASN A 36 -52.48 28.50 -25.90
N PHE A 37 -53.41 27.61 -25.55
CA PHE A 37 -53.39 26.86 -24.30
C PHE A 37 -53.92 25.45 -24.52
N CYS A 38 -53.62 24.49 -23.65
CA CYS A 38 -54.37 23.24 -23.62
C CYS A 38 -55.84 23.53 -23.30
N ARG A 39 -56.77 22.84 -23.97
CA ARG A 39 -58.21 23.04 -23.77
C ARG A 39 -58.61 22.94 -22.29
N CYS A 40 -58.13 21.92 -21.59
CA CYS A 40 -58.43 21.74 -20.17
C CYS A 40 -57.88 22.91 -19.34
N CYS A 41 -56.60 23.26 -19.54
CA CYS A 41 -55.94 24.32 -18.78
C CYS A 41 -56.64 25.68 -18.86
N ILE A 42 -57.06 26.13 -20.06
CA ILE A 42 -57.74 27.42 -20.17
C ILE A 42 -59.18 27.37 -19.65
N LEU A 43 -59.86 26.24 -19.82
CA LEU A 43 -61.21 26.05 -19.30
C LEU A 43 -61.22 26.03 -17.78
N ASP A 44 -60.23 25.41 -17.15
CA ASP A 44 -60.11 25.37 -15.69
C ASP A 44 -59.68 26.73 -15.14
N TYR A 45 -58.75 27.43 -15.80
CA TYR A 45 -58.41 28.81 -15.46
C TYR A 45 -59.67 29.69 -15.42
N TRP A 46 -60.51 29.65 -16.46
CA TRP A 46 -61.76 30.44 -16.50
C TRP A 46 -62.84 30.01 -15.49
N LYS A 47 -62.78 28.81 -14.92
CA LYS A 47 -63.68 28.41 -13.82
C LYS A 47 -63.26 29.07 -12.49
N THR A 48 -61.98 29.37 -12.32
CA THR A 48 -61.42 29.90 -11.07
C THR A 48 -61.43 31.43 -10.99
N THR A 49 -61.64 32.12 -12.11
CA THR A 49 -61.61 33.58 -12.20
C THR A 49 -63.01 34.16 -12.45
N ALA A 50 -63.38 35.21 -11.73
CA ALA A 50 -64.67 35.90 -11.90
C ALA A 50 -64.85 36.60 -13.27
N LEU A 51 -63.76 36.78 -14.03
CA LEU A 51 -63.74 37.38 -15.36
C LEU A 51 -63.05 36.42 -16.35
N PHE A 52 -63.58 36.30 -17.57
CA PHE A 52 -62.93 35.52 -18.63
C PHE A 52 -61.71 36.31 -19.14
N GLN A 53 -60.51 36.01 -18.63
CA GLN A 53 -59.28 36.73 -18.96
C GLN A 53 -58.25 35.82 -19.62
N CYS A 54 -57.40 36.34 -20.50
CA CYS A 54 -56.22 35.62 -20.99
C CYS A 54 -55.15 35.52 -19.88
N PRO A 55 -54.65 34.32 -19.54
CA PRO A 55 -53.56 34.15 -18.57
C PRO A 55 -52.26 34.88 -18.93
N MET A 56 -51.96 34.99 -20.23
CA MET A 56 -50.71 35.56 -20.76
C MET A 56 -50.76 37.09 -20.85
N CYS A 57 -51.68 37.64 -21.64
CA CYS A 57 -51.73 39.08 -21.93
C CYS A 57 -52.76 39.85 -21.10
N LYS A 58 -53.47 39.17 -20.18
CA LYS A 58 -54.45 39.78 -19.27
C LYS A 58 -55.63 40.49 -19.96
N LYS A 59 -55.86 40.25 -21.26
CA LYS A 59 -57.03 40.77 -21.97
C LYS A 59 -58.30 40.12 -21.45
N THR A 60 -59.29 40.93 -21.07
CA THR A 60 -60.59 40.48 -20.53
C THR A 60 -61.64 40.37 -21.62
N PHE A 61 -62.50 39.35 -21.52
CA PHE A 61 -63.61 39.08 -22.42
C PHE A 61 -64.93 39.20 -21.63
N PHE A 62 -65.87 40.01 -22.12
CA PHE A 62 -67.15 40.28 -21.44
C PHE A 62 -68.16 39.12 -21.51
N LYS A 63 -67.92 38.15 -22.39
CA LYS A 63 -68.66 36.89 -22.51
C LYS A 63 -67.67 35.76 -22.76
N ARG A 64 -67.99 34.54 -22.33
CA ARG A 64 -67.15 33.37 -22.54
C ARG A 64 -66.87 33.18 -24.04
N PRO A 65 -65.60 33.21 -24.48
CA PRO A 65 -65.27 32.95 -25.86
C PRO A 65 -65.63 31.51 -26.25
N ASP A 66 -66.19 31.34 -27.45
CA ASP A 66 -66.30 30.02 -28.07
C ASP A 66 -64.93 29.61 -28.60
N ILE A 67 -64.45 28.43 -28.20
CA ILE A 67 -63.09 27.97 -28.48
C ILE A 67 -63.12 26.53 -28.98
N SER A 68 -62.58 26.35 -30.18
CA SER A 68 -62.38 25.06 -30.83
C SER A 68 -60.90 24.67 -30.74
N ILE A 69 -60.65 23.36 -30.85
CA ILE A 69 -59.28 22.83 -30.85
C ILE A 69 -58.62 23.26 -32.16
N ASN A 70 -57.43 23.85 -32.03
CA ASN A 70 -56.59 24.19 -33.16
C ASN A 70 -55.92 22.91 -33.66
N THR A 71 -56.46 22.35 -34.73
CA THR A 71 -56.01 21.08 -35.31
C THR A 71 -54.57 21.15 -35.81
N VAL A 72 -54.15 22.28 -36.38
CA VAL A 72 -52.78 22.50 -36.86
C VAL A 72 -51.78 22.48 -35.71
N LEU A 73 -52.08 23.19 -34.61
CA LEU A 73 -51.22 23.16 -33.42
C LEU A 73 -51.20 21.79 -32.74
N ARG A 74 -52.30 21.02 -32.84
CA ARG A 74 -52.35 19.65 -32.31
C ARG A 74 -51.38 18.74 -33.09
N GLU A 75 -51.42 18.76 -34.41
CA GLU A 75 -50.54 17.95 -35.26
C GLU A 75 -49.06 18.28 -35.01
N ILE A 76 -48.74 19.57 -34.88
CA ILE A 76 -47.38 20.02 -34.56
C ILE A 76 -46.95 19.54 -33.16
N ALA A 77 -47.83 19.64 -32.16
CA ALA A 77 -47.55 19.19 -30.79
C ALA A 77 -47.38 17.66 -30.69
N GLU A 78 -48.15 16.89 -31.47
CA GLU A 78 -48.04 15.43 -31.54
C GLU A 78 -46.71 15.00 -32.18
N GLN A 79 -46.31 15.62 -33.30
CA GLN A 79 -45.00 15.37 -33.91
C GLN A 79 -43.84 15.66 -32.95
N PHE A 80 -43.95 16.72 -32.14
CA PHE A 80 -42.95 17.03 -31.11
C PHE A 80 -42.88 16.00 -30.00
N LYS A 81 -44.03 15.44 -29.56
CA LYS A 81 -44.08 14.37 -28.55
C LYS A 81 -43.42 13.10 -29.07
N ASP A 82 -43.67 12.73 -30.33
CA ASP A 82 -43.07 11.54 -30.95
C ASP A 82 -41.55 11.67 -31.10
N ILE A 83 -41.05 12.85 -31.47
CA ILE A 83 -39.60 13.12 -31.56
C ILE A 83 -38.94 13.02 -30.18
N ARG A 84 -39.58 13.49 -29.09
CA ARG A 84 -39.05 13.37 -27.72
C ARG A 84 -38.94 11.92 -27.27
N VAL A 85 -39.97 11.11 -27.52
CA VAL A 85 -39.97 9.67 -27.18
C VAL A 85 -38.90 8.92 -27.97
N SER A 86 -38.85 9.13 -29.30
CA SER A 86 -37.85 8.49 -30.17
C SER A 86 -36.41 8.85 -29.78
N ASN A 87 -36.15 10.11 -29.44
CA ASN A 87 -34.83 10.54 -28.97
C ASN A 87 -34.47 9.95 -27.60
N ALA A 88 -35.43 9.88 -26.66
CA ALA A 88 -35.21 9.27 -25.35
C ALA A 88 -34.89 7.77 -25.47
N GLU A 89 -35.62 7.02 -26.29
CA GLU A 89 -35.33 5.60 -26.56
C GLU A 89 -33.96 5.40 -27.20
N ARG A 90 -33.55 6.33 -28.09
CA ARG A 90 -32.26 6.24 -28.77
C ARG A 90 -31.09 6.56 -27.84
N LEU A 91 -31.24 7.54 -26.96
CA LEU A 91 -30.29 7.84 -25.88
C LEU A 91 -30.14 6.65 -24.92
N GLN A 92 -31.25 6.06 -24.50
CA GLN A 92 -31.23 4.91 -23.59
C GLN A 92 -30.56 3.68 -24.20
N ARG A 93 -30.77 3.41 -25.50
CA ARG A 93 -30.04 2.35 -26.22
C ARG A 93 -28.55 2.65 -26.36
N GLN A 94 -28.18 3.92 -26.47
CA GLN A 94 -26.78 4.33 -26.57
C GLN A 94 -26.08 4.18 -25.22
N GLU A 95 -26.70 4.59 -24.12
CA GLU A 95 -26.19 4.41 -22.76
C GLU A 95 -26.00 2.93 -22.41
N LEU A 96 -26.99 2.08 -22.69
CA LEU A 96 -26.88 0.62 -22.50
C LEU A 96 -25.76 -0.02 -23.34
N LYS A 97 -25.48 0.53 -24.52
CA LYS A 97 -24.39 0.05 -25.38
C LYS A 97 -23.03 0.49 -24.85
N GLU A 98 -22.91 1.75 -24.43
CA GLU A 98 -21.69 2.29 -23.83
C GLU A 98 -21.35 1.58 -22.51
N GLU A 99 -22.34 1.25 -21.69
CA GLU A 99 -22.17 0.47 -20.46
C GLU A 99 -21.69 -0.96 -20.74
N ARG A 100 -22.27 -1.63 -21.75
CA ARG A 100 -21.82 -2.97 -22.18
C ARG A 100 -20.41 -2.97 -22.76
N ASP A 101 -20.08 -1.95 -23.55
CA ASP A 101 -18.74 -1.80 -24.14
C ASP A 101 -17.70 -1.51 -23.04
N LEU A 102 -18.06 -0.75 -22.00
CA LEU A 102 -17.21 -0.50 -20.84
C LEU A 102 -16.98 -1.78 -20.01
N GLN A 103 -18.05 -2.54 -19.72
CA GLN A 103 -17.93 -3.85 -19.06
C GLN A 103 -17.02 -4.81 -19.84
N LYS A 104 -17.17 -4.88 -21.16
CA LYS A 104 -16.34 -5.74 -22.00
C LYS A 104 -14.86 -5.32 -21.98
N LYS A 105 -14.56 -4.02 -22.02
CA LYS A 105 -13.19 -3.51 -21.89
C LYS A 105 -12.57 -3.82 -20.54
N MET A 106 -13.35 -3.71 -19.45
CA MET A 106 -12.88 -4.08 -18.11
C MET A 106 -12.54 -5.56 -18.01
N GLU A 107 -13.37 -6.44 -18.58
CA GLU A 107 -13.12 -7.89 -18.60
C GLU A 107 -11.87 -8.25 -19.44
N GLU A 108 -11.71 -7.64 -20.62
CA GLU A 108 -10.53 -7.82 -21.47
C GLU A 108 -9.24 -7.32 -20.78
N GLN A 109 -9.32 -6.20 -20.06
CA GLN A 109 -8.19 -5.67 -19.30
C GLN A 109 -7.83 -6.59 -18.12
N LYS A 110 -8.83 -7.11 -17.41
CA LYS A 110 -8.64 -8.07 -16.33
C LYS A 110 -7.97 -9.36 -16.82
N GLN A 111 -8.40 -9.89 -17.96
CA GLN A 111 -7.77 -11.06 -18.58
C GLN A 111 -6.31 -10.80 -18.97
N LYS A 112 -6.02 -9.64 -19.56
CA LYS A 112 -4.63 -9.26 -19.89
C LYS A 112 -3.75 -9.13 -18.65
N GLU A 113 -4.27 -8.54 -17.57
CA GLU A 113 -3.53 -8.46 -16.31
C GLU A 113 -3.29 -9.84 -15.67
N GLU A 114 -4.27 -10.74 -15.71
CA GLU A 114 -4.10 -12.12 -15.22
C GLU A 114 -3.06 -12.89 -16.05
N GLU A 115 -3.07 -12.74 -17.37
CA GLU A 115 -2.11 -13.36 -18.27
C GLU A 115 -0.70 -12.81 -18.04
N GLN A 116 -0.55 -11.49 -17.91
CA GLN A 116 0.73 -10.85 -17.58
C GLN A 116 1.27 -11.31 -16.23
N LYS A 117 0.41 -11.37 -15.19
CA LYS A 117 0.77 -11.91 -13.86
C LYS A 117 1.21 -13.37 -13.95
N LYS A 118 0.58 -14.17 -14.80
CA LYS A 118 0.96 -15.58 -15.03
C LYS A 118 2.34 -15.66 -15.67
N THR A 119 2.60 -14.89 -16.73
CA THR A 119 3.92 -14.85 -17.39
C THR A 119 5.02 -14.39 -16.43
N GLU A 120 4.78 -13.34 -15.63
CA GLU A 120 5.73 -12.88 -14.61
C GLU A 120 6.03 -13.95 -13.55
N ARG A 121 5.00 -14.68 -13.08
CA ARG A 121 5.17 -15.79 -12.14
C ARG A 121 6.02 -16.90 -12.76
N GLU A 122 5.81 -17.23 -14.04
CA GLU A 122 6.59 -18.24 -14.75
C GLU A 122 8.05 -17.81 -14.96
N MET A 123 8.30 -16.54 -15.31
CA MET A 123 9.66 -16.00 -15.42
C MET A 123 10.39 -16.02 -14.08
N LYS A 124 9.76 -15.53 -13.00
CA LYS A 124 10.33 -15.57 -11.64
C LYS A 124 10.63 -16.99 -11.18
N LYS A 125 9.76 -17.95 -11.52
CA LYS A 125 9.97 -19.36 -11.21
C LYS A 125 11.19 -19.92 -11.94
N LYS A 126 11.39 -19.59 -13.21
CA LYS A 126 12.59 -19.98 -13.98
C LYS A 126 13.88 -19.37 -13.40
N GLU A 127 13.89 -18.07 -13.10
CA GLU A 127 15.04 -17.40 -12.51
C GLU A 127 15.41 -18.00 -11.14
N GLN A 128 14.41 -18.29 -10.31
CA GLN A 128 14.65 -18.93 -9.02
C GLN A 128 15.19 -20.35 -9.17
N GLN A 129 14.74 -21.09 -10.18
CA GLN A 129 15.24 -22.44 -10.47
C GLN A 129 16.70 -22.42 -10.96
N GLU A 130 17.08 -21.47 -11.82
CA GLU A 130 18.48 -21.27 -12.21
C GLU A 130 19.38 -20.86 -11.03
N LEU A 131 18.89 -19.98 -10.15
CA LEU A 131 19.64 -19.55 -8.97
C LEU A 131 19.90 -20.72 -8.00
N VAL A 132 18.90 -21.58 -7.81
CA VAL A 132 19.03 -22.80 -6.99
C VAL A 132 20.04 -23.76 -7.61
N GLN A 133 20.03 -23.98 -8.93
CA GLN A 133 21.03 -24.82 -9.62
C GLN A 133 22.44 -24.26 -9.46
N LYS A 134 22.63 -22.95 -9.65
CA LYS A 134 23.94 -22.28 -9.45
C LYS A 134 24.44 -22.46 -8.02
N GLN A 135 23.56 -22.35 -7.02
CA GLN A 135 23.92 -22.57 -5.61
C GLN A 135 24.28 -24.02 -5.31
N GLN A 136 23.51 -24.99 -5.80
CA GLN A 136 23.81 -26.41 -5.59
C GLN A 136 25.19 -26.75 -6.17
N LYS A 137 25.50 -26.25 -7.36
CA LYS A 137 26.81 -26.44 -7.99
C LYS A 137 27.94 -25.84 -7.15
N LEU A 138 27.76 -24.62 -6.64
CA LEU A 138 28.76 -23.96 -5.77
C LEU A 138 28.97 -24.73 -4.46
N LEU A 139 27.89 -25.21 -3.83
CA LEU A 139 27.94 -26.02 -2.61
C LEU A 139 28.66 -27.37 -2.84
N GLN A 140 28.41 -28.00 -3.98
CA GLN A 140 29.06 -29.26 -4.35
C GLN A 140 30.55 -29.06 -4.60
N GLU A 141 30.95 -27.99 -5.29
CA GLU A 141 32.36 -27.63 -5.49
C GLU A 141 33.08 -27.33 -4.15
N LEU A 142 32.41 -26.64 -3.22
CA LEU A 142 32.94 -26.41 -1.88
C LEU A 142 33.12 -27.71 -1.09
N ARG A 143 32.14 -28.61 -1.17
CA ARG A 143 32.20 -29.91 -0.48
C ARG A 143 33.33 -30.79 -1.03
N LEU A 144 33.50 -30.83 -2.35
CA LEU A 144 34.61 -31.52 -3.02
C LEU A 144 35.97 -30.94 -2.61
N LYS A 145 36.10 -29.60 -2.54
CA LYS A 145 37.34 -28.95 -2.08
C LYS A 145 37.66 -29.29 -0.61
N GLN A 146 36.66 -29.33 0.26
CA GLN A 146 36.84 -29.73 1.66
C GLN A 146 37.21 -31.22 1.81
N GLU A 147 36.64 -32.11 0.99
CA GLU A 147 37.00 -33.54 0.98
C GLU A 147 38.44 -33.75 0.48
N MET A 148 38.85 -33.04 -0.58
CA MET A 148 40.23 -33.06 -1.07
C MET A 148 41.22 -32.55 -0.01
N GLN A 149 40.84 -31.56 0.79
CA GLN A 149 41.66 -31.09 1.90
C GLN A 149 41.79 -32.08 3.05
N LYS A 150 40.73 -32.84 3.35
CA LYS A 150 40.79 -33.92 4.36
C LYS A 150 41.72 -35.06 3.94
N LEU A 151 41.86 -35.29 2.64
CA LEU A 151 42.77 -36.29 2.06
C LEU A 151 44.25 -35.87 2.03
N GLN A 152 44.58 -34.59 2.31
CA GLN A 152 45.95 -34.06 2.28
C GLN A 152 46.60 -33.82 3.66
N LEU A 153 45.97 -34.28 4.75
CA LEU A 153 46.57 -34.22 6.09
C LEU A 153 47.32 -35.54 6.40
N PRO A 154 48.64 -35.54 6.68
CA PRO A 154 49.31 -36.74 7.18
C PRO A 154 48.75 -37.10 8.56
N GLN A 155 48.39 -38.37 8.75
CA GLN A 155 47.99 -38.89 10.06
C GLN A 155 49.16 -38.76 11.04
N LEU A 156 49.04 -37.84 11.99
CA LEU A 156 49.67 -38.01 13.30
C LEU A 156 48.55 -38.32 14.30
N GLN A 157 48.79 -39.40 15.05
CA GLN A 157 48.04 -39.89 16.21
C GLN A 157 46.91 -40.90 15.92
N ARG A 158 47.25 -42.19 16.07
CA ARG A 158 46.39 -43.17 16.74
C ARG A 158 47.24 -44.16 17.55
N THR A 159 47.21 -44.00 18.86
CA THR A 159 47.36 -45.09 19.82
C THR A 159 46.00 -45.38 20.44
N THR A 160 45.74 -46.68 20.63
CA THR A 160 44.86 -47.30 21.63
C THR A 160 43.34 -47.07 21.53
N SER A 161 42.64 -48.13 21.07
CA SER A 161 41.72 -48.97 21.86
C SER A 161 40.32 -49.20 21.27
N GLN A 162 40.05 -50.49 21.10
CA GLN A 162 38.80 -51.24 21.30
C GLN A 162 37.62 -51.06 20.31
N GLU A 163 37.37 -52.16 19.58
CA GLU A 163 36.09 -52.57 19.00
C GLU A 163 35.01 -52.76 20.09
N PRO A 164 33.73 -52.68 19.69
CA PRO A 164 32.96 -53.93 19.61
C PRO A 164 32.11 -54.08 18.33
N GLU A 165 31.69 -55.34 18.12
CA GLU A 165 31.12 -55.96 16.92
C GLU A 165 29.67 -55.59 16.53
N LYS A 166 29.42 -55.73 15.20
CA LYS A 166 28.22 -56.27 14.47
C LYS A 166 26.90 -55.44 14.43
N PRO A 167 25.96 -55.73 13.50
CA PRO A 167 25.94 -56.76 12.42
C PRO A 167 25.55 -56.27 11.00
N ILE A 168 25.64 -57.24 10.09
CA ILE A 168 25.37 -57.32 8.65
C ILE A 168 23.87 -57.19 8.31
N GLU A 169 23.55 -56.53 7.18
CA GLU A 169 22.45 -56.86 6.25
C GLU A 169 22.65 -56.02 4.96
N GLU A 170 23.11 -56.67 3.89
CA GLU A 170 22.34 -57.14 2.72
C GLU A 170 22.13 -56.08 1.62
N LYS A 171 22.70 -56.43 0.47
CA LYS A 171 22.54 -55.79 -0.85
C LYS A 171 21.17 -56.18 -1.42
N PRO A 172 20.58 -55.39 -2.32
CA PRO A 172 20.51 -55.91 -3.67
C PRO A 172 20.83 -54.89 -4.78
N GLU A 173 21.06 -55.48 -5.93
CA GLU A 173 21.59 -54.94 -7.19
C GLU A 173 20.55 -54.14 -8.00
N GLY A 174 21.06 -53.31 -8.91
CA GLY A 174 20.30 -52.66 -9.98
C GLY A 174 21.14 -51.61 -10.72
N GLU A 175 21.44 -51.87 -11.99
CA GLU A 175 22.35 -51.18 -12.91
C GLU A 175 22.08 -49.66 -13.08
N PRO A 176 23.11 -48.85 -13.39
CA PRO A 176 22.94 -47.57 -14.09
C PRO A 176 23.18 -47.71 -15.59
N GLU A 177 22.19 -47.30 -16.39
CA GLU A 177 22.34 -47.00 -17.82
C GLU A 177 23.32 -45.84 -18.05
N GLU A 178 24.14 -45.97 -19.10
CA GLU A 178 25.01 -44.92 -19.64
C GLU A 178 24.22 -43.82 -20.37
N PRO A 179 24.70 -42.57 -20.33
CA PRO A 179 24.50 -41.62 -21.42
C PRO A 179 25.84 -41.13 -22.03
N PRO A 180 25.79 -40.54 -23.24
CA PRO A 180 26.79 -40.78 -24.26
C PRO A 180 27.97 -39.80 -24.25
N ALA A 181 29.07 -40.30 -24.82
CA ALA A 181 30.24 -39.53 -25.21
C ALA A 181 29.91 -38.57 -26.36
N ASP A 182 30.22 -37.28 -26.18
CA ASP A 182 30.83 -36.46 -27.24
C ASP A 182 31.27 -35.09 -26.67
N ALA A 183 32.56 -35.00 -26.36
CA ALA A 183 33.33 -33.76 -26.38
C ALA A 183 34.82 -34.11 -26.61
N PRO A 184 35.54 -33.36 -27.47
CA PRO A 184 36.91 -33.70 -27.87
C PRO A 184 37.88 -33.66 -26.69
N PRO A 185 38.95 -34.49 -26.68
CA PRO A 185 39.93 -34.46 -25.61
C PRO A 185 40.71 -33.14 -25.72
N SER A 186 40.36 -32.19 -24.85
CA SER A 186 41.31 -31.18 -24.44
C SER A 186 42.43 -31.90 -23.67
N PRO A 187 43.71 -31.55 -23.88
CA PRO A 187 44.81 -32.26 -23.25
C PRO A 187 44.65 -32.18 -21.73
N PRO A 188 44.93 -33.27 -20.98
CA PRO A 188 44.84 -33.23 -19.54
C PRO A 188 45.94 -32.31 -19.03
N HIS A 189 45.59 -31.06 -18.73
CA HIS A 189 46.35 -30.28 -17.78
C HIS A 189 46.14 -30.91 -16.40
N SER A 190 47.01 -31.87 -16.07
CA SER A 190 47.09 -32.49 -14.76
C SER A 190 47.39 -31.39 -13.72
N PRO A 191 46.58 -31.23 -12.65
CA PRO A 191 46.76 -30.16 -11.67
C PRO A 191 47.95 -30.33 -10.72
N TRP A 192 48.79 -31.35 -10.91
CA TRP A 192 50.02 -31.55 -10.16
C TRP A 192 51.09 -32.04 -11.13
N GLY A 193 52.09 -31.21 -11.39
CA GLY A 193 53.19 -31.51 -12.30
C GLY A 193 53.91 -32.79 -11.87
N GLU A 194 53.65 -33.90 -12.56
CA GLU A 194 54.47 -35.09 -12.44
C GLU A 194 55.81 -34.83 -13.13
N VAL A 195 56.86 -34.72 -12.32
CA VAL A 195 58.22 -34.51 -12.81
C VAL A 195 58.74 -35.81 -13.41
N SER A 196 59.19 -35.78 -14.67
CA SER A 196 59.76 -36.94 -15.35
C SER A 196 61.27 -37.02 -15.14
N CYS A 197 61.86 -38.20 -15.36
CA CYS A 197 63.30 -38.41 -15.29
C CYS A 197 64.02 -37.81 -16.52
N ASP A 198 65.09 -37.07 -16.27
CA ASP A 198 65.87 -36.38 -17.30
C ASP A 198 66.94 -37.26 -17.98
N VAL A 199 67.18 -38.46 -17.43
CA VAL A 199 68.25 -39.38 -17.87
C VAL A 199 67.71 -40.53 -18.72
N CYS A 200 66.40 -40.80 -18.68
CA CYS A 200 65.78 -41.86 -19.49
C CYS A 200 65.94 -41.56 -20.99
N MET A 201 66.58 -42.48 -21.71
CA MET A 201 66.64 -42.46 -23.17
C MET A 201 65.41 -43.21 -23.73
N GLY A 202 64.25 -42.54 -23.79
CA GLY A 202 62.98 -43.12 -24.23
C GLY A 202 61.77 -42.54 -23.49
N ASP A 203 60.76 -43.36 -23.22
CA ASP A 203 59.63 -42.96 -22.37
C ASP A 203 60.13 -42.48 -21.01
N ARG A 204 59.87 -41.21 -20.71
CA ARG A 204 60.40 -40.57 -19.49
C ARG A 204 59.62 -41.09 -18.28
N MET A 205 60.23 -42.04 -17.58
CA MET A 205 59.71 -42.57 -16.33
C MET A 205 59.53 -41.45 -15.29
N LYS A 206 58.52 -41.58 -14.42
CA LYS A 206 58.30 -40.63 -13.31
C LYS A 206 59.56 -40.52 -12.44
N ALA A 207 60.01 -39.29 -12.18
CA ALA A 207 61.10 -39.04 -11.28
C ALA A 207 60.67 -39.32 -9.83
N VAL A 208 61.59 -39.86 -9.04
CA VAL A 208 61.39 -40.14 -7.61
C VAL A 208 62.20 -39.20 -6.72
N LYS A 209 63.31 -38.65 -7.24
CA LYS A 209 64.15 -37.64 -6.58
C LYS A 209 64.77 -36.69 -7.59
N SER A 210 64.99 -35.45 -7.18
CA SER A 210 65.85 -34.50 -7.89
C SER A 210 67.11 -34.18 -7.09
N CYS A 211 68.24 -34.06 -7.76
CA CYS A 211 69.51 -33.69 -7.15
C CYS A 211 69.76 -32.19 -7.29
N LEU A 212 69.94 -31.50 -6.16
CA LEU A 212 70.23 -30.05 -6.15
C LEU A 212 71.64 -29.69 -6.62
N VAL A 213 72.54 -30.68 -6.71
CA VAL A 213 73.91 -30.49 -7.19
C VAL A 213 74.00 -30.74 -8.68
N CYS A 214 73.36 -31.81 -9.17
CA CYS A 214 73.34 -32.14 -10.60
C CYS A 214 72.27 -31.36 -11.38
N LEU A 215 71.31 -30.73 -10.69
CA LEU A 215 70.12 -30.11 -11.27
C LEU A 215 69.38 -31.08 -12.21
N THR A 216 69.26 -32.33 -11.78
CA THR A 216 68.69 -33.42 -12.59
C THR A 216 67.69 -34.22 -11.76
N SER A 217 66.57 -34.60 -12.37
CA SER A 217 65.52 -35.46 -11.82
C SER A 217 65.70 -36.91 -12.29
N TYR A 218 65.65 -37.86 -11.36
CA TYR A 218 65.95 -39.26 -11.59
C TYR A 218 64.76 -40.15 -11.26
N CYS A 219 64.48 -41.16 -12.10
CA CYS A 219 63.59 -42.27 -11.77
C CYS A 219 64.28 -43.25 -10.82
N GLU A 220 63.53 -44.24 -10.32
CA GLU A 220 63.99 -45.23 -9.33
C GLU A 220 65.26 -45.99 -9.74
N GLU A 221 65.45 -46.23 -11.04
CA GLU A 221 66.65 -46.89 -11.56
C GLU A 221 67.85 -45.94 -11.61
N HIS A 222 67.67 -44.76 -12.22
CA HIS A 222 68.75 -43.80 -12.38
C HIS A 222 69.21 -43.18 -11.05
N ILE A 223 68.33 -43.06 -10.06
CA ILE A 223 68.71 -42.54 -8.74
C ILE A 223 69.61 -43.52 -8.00
N LYS A 224 69.43 -44.84 -8.16
CA LYS A 224 70.30 -45.86 -7.54
C LYS A 224 71.72 -45.73 -8.07
N ASN A 225 71.86 -45.57 -9.38
CA ASN A 225 73.15 -45.34 -10.03
C ASN A 225 73.79 -43.99 -9.63
N HIS A 226 72.98 -42.95 -9.46
CA HIS A 226 73.48 -41.68 -8.94
C HIS A 226 73.97 -41.81 -7.49
N ASN A 227 73.21 -42.50 -6.63
CA ASN A 227 73.52 -42.64 -5.21
C ASN A 227 74.79 -43.46 -4.95
N THR A 228 75.12 -44.45 -5.80
CA THR A 228 76.37 -45.22 -5.64
C THR A 228 77.62 -44.37 -5.87
N ARG A 229 77.55 -43.34 -6.72
CA ARG A 229 78.68 -42.47 -7.05
C ARG A 229 78.69 -41.16 -6.27
N PHE A 230 77.52 -40.64 -5.92
CA PHE A 230 77.34 -39.31 -5.35
C PHE A 230 76.50 -39.34 -4.08
N THR A 231 76.97 -40.10 -3.08
CA THR A 231 76.29 -40.29 -1.78
C THR A 231 76.11 -39.01 -0.96
N LYS A 232 76.89 -37.97 -1.24
CA LYS A 232 76.86 -36.68 -0.52
C LYS A 232 75.99 -35.62 -1.19
N HIS A 233 75.46 -35.87 -2.38
CA HIS A 233 74.60 -34.90 -3.06
C HIS A 233 73.24 -34.79 -2.35
N LYS A 234 72.75 -33.56 -2.15
CA LYS A 234 71.45 -33.32 -1.52
C LYS A 234 70.33 -33.63 -2.51
N LEU A 235 69.56 -34.67 -2.20
CA LEU A 235 68.39 -35.09 -2.97
C LEU A 235 67.10 -34.55 -2.33
N ILE A 236 66.19 -34.04 -3.15
CA ILE A 236 64.87 -33.55 -2.73
C ILE A 236 63.76 -34.29 -3.48
N GLU A 237 62.52 -34.07 -3.08
CA GLU A 237 61.38 -34.51 -3.88
C GLU A 237 61.42 -33.87 -5.27
N PRO A 238 60.92 -34.56 -6.31
CA PRO A 238 61.00 -34.06 -7.67
C PRO A 238 60.35 -32.69 -7.83
N VAL A 239 61.06 -31.75 -8.44
CA VAL A 239 60.55 -30.41 -8.77
C VAL A 239 60.87 -30.06 -10.22
N THR A 240 59.98 -29.35 -10.91
CA THR A 240 60.12 -29.02 -12.34
C THR A 240 61.17 -27.94 -12.62
N ASN A 241 61.42 -27.03 -11.66
CA ASN A 241 62.27 -25.86 -11.85
C ASN A 241 63.45 -25.91 -10.86
N LEU A 242 64.46 -26.75 -11.12
CA LEU A 242 65.61 -26.93 -10.23
C LEU A 242 66.54 -25.71 -10.24
N GLU A 243 66.65 -25.03 -11.38
CA GLU A 243 67.46 -23.83 -11.58
C GLU A 243 66.96 -22.65 -10.74
N GLU A 244 65.64 -22.51 -10.56
CA GLU A 244 65.02 -21.45 -9.72
C GLU A 244 65.32 -21.60 -8.22
N ARG A 245 65.83 -22.76 -7.80
CA ARG A 245 66.28 -22.99 -6.41
C ARG A 245 67.71 -22.53 -6.18
N MET A 246 68.43 -22.13 -7.24
CA MET A 246 69.81 -21.67 -7.18
C MET A 246 69.87 -20.15 -7.27
N CYS A 247 70.78 -19.56 -6.51
CA CYS A 247 71.04 -18.14 -6.56
C CYS A 247 71.67 -17.79 -7.92
N PRO A 248 71.07 -16.87 -8.70
CA PRO A 248 71.58 -16.55 -10.04
C PRO A 248 72.96 -15.85 -10.02
N LYS A 249 73.37 -15.27 -8.88
CA LYS A 249 74.67 -14.60 -8.74
C LYS A 249 75.80 -15.52 -8.28
N HIS A 250 75.47 -16.51 -7.45
CA HIS A 250 76.46 -17.30 -6.71
C HIS A 250 76.39 -18.79 -7.01
N GLU A 251 75.41 -19.23 -7.82
CA GLU A 251 75.17 -20.63 -8.19
C GLU A 251 75.14 -21.55 -6.95
N ARG A 252 74.54 -21.05 -5.86
CA ARG A 252 74.36 -21.76 -4.59
C ARG A 252 72.89 -21.81 -4.19
N LEU A 253 72.53 -22.84 -3.44
CA LEU A 253 71.15 -23.07 -3.00
C LEU A 253 70.58 -21.88 -2.24
N LEU A 254 69.34 -21.51 -2.56
CA LEU A 254 68.56 -20.50 -1.85
C LEU A 254 67.99 -21.08 -0.55
N GLU A 255 68.83 -21.18 0.48
CA GLU A 255 68.48 -21.78 1.78
C GLU A 255 68.10 -20.77 2.87
N LEU A 256 68.27 -19.47 2.61
CA LEU A 256 67.89 -18.39 3.52
C LEU A 256 66.80 -17.51 2.89
N PHE A 257 66.00 -16.84 3.72
CA PHE A 257 64.99 -15.87 3.33
C PHE A 257 65.29 -14.52 3.99
N CYS A 258 65.41 -13.47 3.19
CA CYS A 258 65.57 -12.11 3.68
C CYS A 258 64.21 -11.53 4.07
N LYS A 259 64.00 -11.26 5.37
CA LYS A 259 62.74 -10.70 5.89
C LYS A 259 62.46 -9.28 5.42
N LYS A 260 63.50 -8.50 5.09
CA LYS A 260 63.39 -7.10 4.66
C LYS A 260 63.00 -6.99 3.18
N ASP A 261 63.67 -7.76 2.33
CA ASP A 261 63.47 -7.68 0.87
C ASP A 261 62.48 -8.74 0.35
N HIS A 262 62.03 -9.65 1.21
CA HIS A 262 61.07 -10.71 0.92
C HIS A 262 61.48 -11.66 -0.22
N ILE A 263 62.78 -11.97 -0.32
CA ILE A 263 63.33 -12.89 -1.33
C ILE A 263 64.15 -14.02 -0.67
N CYS A 264 64.19 -15.17 -1.33
CA CYS A 264 65.12 -16.24 -0.97
C CYS A 264 66.53 -15.87 -1.44
N VAL A 265 67.54 -16.15 -0.62
CA VAL A 265 68.95 -15.82 -0.85
C VAL A 265 69.84 -17.00 -0.43
N CYS A 266 71.04 -17.10 -0.99
CA CYS A 266 72.04 -18.08 -0.54
C CYS A 266 72.92 -17.50 0.58
N VAL A 267 73.77 -18.30 1.21
CA VAL A 267 74.66 -17.84 2.30
C VAL A 267 75.63 -16.74 1.85
N LEU A 268 76.14 -16.76 0.62
CA LEU A 268 77.06 -15.70 0.16
C LEU A 268 76.37 -14.34 -0.04
N CYS A 269 75.05 -14.34 -0.30
CA CYS A 269 74.28 -13.10 -0.36
C CYS A 269 74.22 -12.38 0.99
N THR A 270 74.36 -13.08 2.12
CA THR A 270 74.39 -12.47 3.45
C THR A 270 75.75 -11.91 3.83
N GLU A 271 76.80 -12.20 3.06
CA GLU A 271 78.11 -11.56 3.21
C GLU A 271 78.24 -10.30 2.33
N THR A 272 77.33 -10.15 1.36
CA THR A 272 77.33 -9.10 0.33
C THR A 272 76.08 -8.23 0.44
N ASP A 273 75.14 -8.38 -0.50
CA ASP A 273 74.01 -7.48 -0.72
C ASP A 273 72.99 -7.45 0.44
N HIS A 274 72.94 -8.51 1.26
CA HIS A 274 71.99 -8.66 2.38
C HIS A 274 72.69 -8.68 3.75
N ARG A 275 73.92 -8.17 3.85
CA ARG A 275 74.75 -8.26 5.08
C ARG A 275 74.14 -7.63 6.32
N ALA A 276 73.39 -6.55 6.17
CA ALA A 276 72.71 -5.87 7.28
C ALA A 276 71.23 -6.30 7.42
N HIS A 277 70.75 -7.24 6.62
CA HIS A 277 69.35 -7.64 6.62
C HIS A 277 69.14 -8.87 7.50
N PHE A 278 68.02 -8.92 8.20
CA PHE A 278 67.68 -10.08 9.00
C PHE A 278 67.23 -11.23 8.11
N THR A 279 68.01 -12.30 8.09
CA THR A 279 67.75 -13.51 7.30
C THR A 279 67.45 -14.70 8.19
N VAL A 280 66.50 -15.54 7.78
CA VAL A 280 66.14 -16.79 8.47
C VAL A 280 66.20 -17.98 7.50
N PRO A 281 66.34 -19.23 7.96
CA PRO A 281 66.23 -20.39 7.07
C PRO A 281 64.87 -20.44 6.35
N VAL A 282 64.87 -20.82 5.06
CA VAL A 282 63.66 -20.88 4.23
C VAL A 282 62.60 -21.79 4.84
N GLU A 283 62.98 -22.91 5.47
CA GLU A 283 62.06 -23.85 6.09
C GLU A 283 61.29 -23.23 7.27
N ARG A 284 61.95 -22.33 8.03
CA ARG A 284 61.31 -21.60 9.12
C ARG A 284 60.31 -20.59 8.57
N GLU A 285 60.72 -19.77 7.60
CA GLU A 285 59.82 -18.79 6.96
C GLU A 285 58.63 -19.48 6.30
N TRP A 286 58.87 -20.58 5.59
CA TRP A 286 57.84 -21.35 4.93
C TRP A 286 56.81 -21.89 5.91
N THR A 287 57.25 -22.35 7.07
CA THR A 287 56.35 -22.84 8.13
C THR A 287 55.44 -21.70 8.62
N ASP A 288 56.02 -20.53 8.92
CA ASP A 288 55.27 -19.34 9.36
C ASP A 288 54.28 -18.88 8.27
N LYS A 289 54.72 -18.80 7.01
CA LYS A 289 53.88 -18.37 5.87
C LYS A 289 52.79 -19.39 5.53
N LYS A 290 53.07 -20.69 5.67
CA LYS A 290 52.08 -21.76 5.48
C LYS A 290 51.04 -21.74 6.61
N ALA A 291 51.44 -21.47 7.84
CA ALA A 291 50.52 -21.27 8.96
C ALA A 291 49.64 -20.02 8.72
N GLN A 292 50.23 -18.91 8.26
CA GLN A 292 49.50 -17.70 7.88
C GLN A 292 48.48 -17.99 6.77
N LEU A 293 48.87 -18.72 5.73
CA LEU A 293 47.99 -19.10 4.63
C LEU A 293 46.80 -19.94 5.12
N LYS A 294 47.05 -20.95 5.96
CA LYS A 294 45.99 -21.77 6.56
C LYS A 294 45.04 -20.96 7.43
N LYS A 295 45.56 -19.97 8.19
CA LYS A 295 44.71 -19.06 8.96
C LYS A 295 43.80 -18.24 8.06
N THR A 296 44.36 -17.61 7.03
CA THR A 296 43.57 -16.84 6.05
C THR A 296 42.52 -17.71 5.36
N GLU A 297 42.86 -18.97 5.05
CA GLU A 297 41.92 -19.92 4.47
C GLU A 297 40.74 -20.23 5.41
N ILE A 298 41.00 -20.47 6.70
CA ILE A 298 39.95 -20.67 7.71
C ILE A 298 39.08 -19.41 7.82
N ASP A 299 39.68 -18.22 7.88
CA ASP A 299 38.96 -16.94 7.93
C ASP A 299 38.05 -16.77 6.70
N VAL A 300 38.54 -17.11 5.50
CA VAL A 300 37.75 -17.06 4.26
C VAL A 300 36.62 -18.10 4.26
N GLN A 301 36.88 -19.32 4.72
CA GLN A 301 35.84 -20.34 4.86
C GLN A 301 34.74 -19.90 5.84
N GLN A 302 35.12 -19.30 6.97
CA GLN A 302 34.16 -18.74 7.92
C GLN A 302 33.34 -17.61 7.27
N MET A 303 33.99 -16.70 6.56
CA MET A 303 33.32 -15.62 5.84
C MET A 303 32.29 -16.17 4.85
N ILE A 304 32.63 -17.22 4.09
CA ILE A 304 31.71 -17.90 3.18
C ILE A 304 30.50 -18.47 3.93
N GLN A 305 30.71 -19.15 5.05
CA GLN A 305 29.62 -19.71 5.86
C GLN A 305 28.69 -18.64 6.41
N GLU A 306 29.23 -17.53 6.91
CA GLU A 306 28.43 -16.38 7.37
C GLU A 306 27.56 -15.80 6.25
N ARG A 307 28.12 -15.70 5.04
CA ARG A 307 27.42 -15.14 3.87
C ARG A 307 26.36 -16.10 3.34
N LEU A 308 26.60 -17.42 3.37
CA LEU A 308 25.61 -18.44 3.07
C LEU A 308 24.44 -18.41 4.08
N LYS A 309 24.74 -18.30 5.38
CA LYS A 309 23.71 -18.13 6.41
C LYS A 309 22.89 -16.87 6.16
N LYS A 310 23.55 -15.73 5.87
CA LYS A 310 22.85 -14.47 5.64
C LYS A 310 21.95 -14.51 4.40
N MET A 311 22.41 -15.20 3.36
CA MET A 311 21.61 -15.43 2.15
C MET A 311 20.33 -16.21 2.45
N GLU A 312 20.41 -17.24 3.31
CA GLU A 312 19.22 -18.02 3.71
C GLU A 312 18.26 -17.20 4.58
N GLU A 313 18.76 -16.37 5.50
CA GLU A 313 17.94 -15.42 6.26
C GLU A 313 17.19 -14.45 5.33
N ILE A 314 17.87 -13.89 4.31
CA ILE A 314 17.25 -12.97 3.35
C ILE A 314 16.17 -13.70 2.52
N LYS A 315 16.44 -14.92 2.05
CA LYS A 315 15.44 -15.72 1.33
C LYS A 315 14.21 -16.00 2.17
N HIS A 316 14.40 -16.43 3.42
CA HIS A 316 13.30 -16.68 4.34
C HIS A 316 12.47 -15.40 4.59
N SER A 317 13.15 -14.27 4.82
CA SER A 317 12.50 -12.96 4.94
C SER A 317 11.72 -12.57 3.68
N ALA A 318 12.24 -12.87 2.49
CA ALA A 318 11.57 -12.59 1.23
C ALA A 318 10.30 -13.44 1.05
N GLU A 319 10.31 -14.72 1.43
CA GLU A 319 9.12 -15.57 1.36
C GLU A 319 8.06 -15.16 2.39
N LEU A 320 8.48 -14.75 3.59
CA LEU A 320 7.58 -14.16 4.59
C LEU A 320 6.95 -12.86 4.07
N ASN A 321 7.73 -11.98 3.45
CA ASN A 321 7.22 -10.75 2.84
C ASN A 321 6.19 -11.05 1.75
N LYS A 322 6.48 -12.00 0.86
CA LYS A 322 5.55 -12.44 -0.19
C LYS A 322 4.25 -13.00 0.38
N SER A 323 4.34 -13.84 1.41
CA SER A 323 3.17 -14.39 2.10
C SER A 323 2.36 -13.30 2.81
N SER A 324 3.04 -12.31 3.39
CA SER A 324 2.41 -11.13 4.00
C SER A 324 1.70 -10.26 2.96
N ALA A 325 2.32 -10.01 1.81
CA ALA A 325 1.73 -9.22 0.73
C ALA A 325 0.49 -9.92 0.14
N GLN A 326 0.53 -11.24 -0.01
CA GLN A 326 -0.62 -12.02 -0.46
C GLN A 326 -1.78 -11.93 0.53
N ARG A 327 -1.49 -11.99 1.84
CA ARG A 327 -2.50 -11.80 2.88
C ARG A 327 -3.10 -10.39 2.85
N GLU A 328 -2.29 -9.35 2.66
CA GLU A 328 -2.78 -7.97 2.53
C GLU A 328 -3.72 -7.80 1.33
N ILE A 329 -3.43 -8.47 0.20
CA ILE A 329 -4.31 -8.50 -0.97
C ILE A 329 -5.64 -9.17 -0.61
N GLU A 330 -5.62 -10.31 0.08
CA GLU A 330 -6.84 -11.03 0.50
C GLU A 330 -7.68 -10.21 1.50
N ASP A 331 -7.03 -9.65 2.53
CA ASP A 331 -7.67 -8.82 3.55
C ASP A 331 -8.30 -7.57 2.91
N SER A 332 -7.58 -6.88 2.02
CA SER A 332 -8.11 -5.71 1.29
C SER A 332 -9.28 -6.07 0.39
N MET A 333 -9.20 -7.18 -0.36
CA MET A 333 -10.32 -7.67 -1.17
C MET A 333 -11.56 -7.98 -0.33
N GLN A 334 -11.38 -8.53 0.88
CA GLN A 334 -12.48 -8.83 1.79
C GLN A 334 -13.23 -7.55 2.22
N VAL A 335 -12.51 -6.47 2.56
CA VAL A 335 -13.11 -5.17 2.92
C VAL A 335 -13.95 -4.62 1.76
N PHE A 336 -13.39 -4.56 0.55
CA PHE A 336 -14.13 -4.06 -0.61
C PHE A 336 -15.36 -4.93 -0.95
N GLN A 337 -15.27 -6.25 -0.78
CA GLN A 337 -16.42 -7.14 -0.96
C GLN A 337 -17.54 -6.87 0.05
N GLU A 338 -17.21 -6.60 1.31
CA GLU A 338 -18.22 -6.24 2.33
C GLU A 338 -18.89 -4.91 2.01
N LEU A 339 -18.10 -3.89 1.64
CA LEU A 339 -18.64 -2.58 1.25
C LEU A 339 -19.58 -2.68 0.04
N ILE A 340 -19.19 -3.42 -1.00
CA ILE A 340 -20.06 -3.67 -2.17
C ILE A 340 -21.36 -4.37 -1.74
N ARG A 341 -21.27 -5.40 -0.89
CA ARG A 341 -22.45 -6.10 -0.37
C ARG A 341 -23.35 -5.18 0.44
N SER A 342 -22.78 -4.27 1.24
CA SER A 342 -23.54 -3.27 2.01
C SER A 342 -24.26 -2.25 1.10
N ILE A 343 -23.57 -1.76 0.06
CA ILE A 343 -24.15 -0.85 -0.94
C ILE A 343 -25.32 -1.52 -1.66
N GLN A 344 -25.14 -2.74 -2.16
CA GLN A 344 -26.18 -3.49 -2.87
C GLN A 344 -27.40 -3.75 -1.97
N ARG A 345 -27.17 -4.13 -0.71
CA ARG A 345 -28.24 -4.33 0.28
C ARG A 345 -29.02 -3.04 0.53
N THR A 346 -28.31 -1.94 0.78
CA THR A 346 -28.94 -0.63 1.06
C THR A 346 -29.69 -0.10 -0.16
N GLN A 347 -29.17 -0.33 -1.37
CA GLN A 347 -29.86 -0.01 -2.62
C GLN A 347 -31.19 -0.77 -2.75
N ALA A 348 -31.20 -2.08 -2.49
CA ALA A 348 -32.42 -2.88 -2.52
C ALA A 348 -33.44 -2.44 -1.46
N GLU A 349 -32.98 -2.19 -0.23
CA GLU A 349 -33.81 -1.66 0.86
C GLU A 349 -34.43 -0.29 0.51
N LEU A 350 -33.66 0.59 -0.14
CA LEU A 350 -34.13 1.91 -0.57
C LEU A 350 -35.27 1.81 -1.60
N VAL A 351 -35.12 0.97 -2.63
CA VAL A 351 -36.15 0.77 -3.65
C VAL A 351 -37.44 0.26 -3.01
N LEU A 352 -37.34 -0.78 -2.18
CA LEU A 352 -38.49 -1.35 -1.46
C LEU A 352 -39.19 -0.31 -0.57
N ALA A 353 -38.42 0.54 0.12
CA ALA A 353 -38.99 1.59 0.97
C ALA A 353 -39.75 2.67 0.17
N ILE A 354 -39.26 3.04 -1.01
CA ILE A 354 -39.92 3.99 -1.90
C ILE A 354 -41.21 3.38 -2.47
N GLU A 355 -41.14 2.14 -2.98
CA GLU A 355 -42.30 1.42 -3.54
C GLU A 355 -43.40 1.25 -2.50
N GLU A 356 -43.05 0.88 -1.25
CA GLU A 356 -44.03 0.72 -0.18
C GLU A 356 -44.71 2.04 0.18
N LYS A 357 -43.96 3.15 0.27
CA LYS A 357 -44.53 4.48 0.55
C LYS A 357 -45.43 4.97 -0.58
N GLN A 358 -45.06 4.70 -1.83
CA GLN A 358 -45.90 4.98 -2.98
C GLN A 358 -47.21 4.16 -2.89
N ARG A 359 -47.12 2.86 -2.61
CA ARG A 359 -48.28 1.95 -2.52
C ARG A 359 -49.23 2.31 -1.37
N GLU A 360 -48.70 2.77 -0.23
CA GLU A 360 -49.52 3.31 0.87
C GLU A 360 -50.33 4.53 0.43
N THR A 361 -49.67 5.47 -0.25
CA THR A 361 -50.29 6.71 -0.74
C THR A 361 -51.32 6.42 -1.82
N GLU A 362 -51.03 5.48 -2.72
CA GLU A 362 -51.95 5.06 -3.76
C GLU A 362 -53.20 4.41 -3.16
N ARG A 363 -53.05 3.46 -2.23
CA ARG A 363 -54.18 2.83 -1.53
C ARG A 363 -55.04 3.86 -0.79
N TRP A 364 -54.42 4.83 -0.14
CA TRP A 364 -55.13 5.93 0.52
C TRP A 364 -55.92 6.77 -0.50
N SER A 365 -55.29 7.17 -1.60
CA SER A 365 -55.94 7.96 -2.65
C SER A 365 -57.11 7.22 -3.31
N GLN A 366 -56.97 5.93 -3.58
CA GLN A 366 -58.03 5.07 -4.11
C GLN A 366 -59.21 4.96 -3.14
N GLY A 367 -58.94 4.88 -1.83
CA GLY A 367 -59.98 4.91 -0.80
C GLY A 367 -60.79 6.21 -0.82
N LEU A 368 -60.12 7.37 -0.90
CA LEU A 368 -60.79 8.67 -0.98
C LEU A 368 -61.61 8.83 -2.27
N ILE A 369 -61.10 8.36 -3.40
CA ILE A 369 -61.83 8.35 -4.67
C ILE A 369 -63.08 7.49 -4.55
N GLY A 370 -62.98 6.28 -3.99
CA GLY A 370 -64.12 5.40 -3.80
C GLY A 370 -65.22 5.99 -2.90
N GLU A 371 -64.86 6.71 -1.84
CA GLU A 371 -65.82 7.46 -1.02
C GLU A 371 -66.55 8.54 -1.82
N LEU A 372 -65.79 9.34 -2.59
CA LEU A 372 -66.35 10.39 -3.45
C LEU A 372 -67.28 9.82 -4.54
N GLU A 373 -66.89 8.73 -5.20
CA GLU A 373 -67.71 8.06 -6.22
C GLU A 373 -69.04 7.56 -5.65
N GLN A 374 -69.03 6.99 -4.44
CA GLN A 374 -70.26 6.57 -3.76
C GLN A 374 -71.16 7.75 -3.41
N GLU A 375 -70.59 8.86 -2.93
CA GLU A 375 -71.34 10.08 -2.61
C GLU A 375 -71.94 10.72 -3.86
N ILE A 376 -71.16 10.82 -4.96
CA ILE A 376 -71.63 11.27 -6.27
C ILE A 376 -72.79 10.39 -6.76
N THR A 377 -72.68 9.06 -6.64
CA THR A 377 -73.74 8.14 -7.06
C THR A 377 -75.05 8.37 -6.29
N LYS A 378 -74.96 8.61 -4.97
CA LYS A 378 -76.14 8.95 -4.14
C LYS A 378 -76.76 10.29 -4.56
N LEU A 379 -75.92 11.30 -4.80
CA LEU A 379 -76.38 12.62 -5.26
C LEU A 379 -77.01 12.55 -6.65
N GLN A 380 -76.43 11.78 -7.57
CA GLN A 380 -76.99 11.54 -8.91
C GLN A 380 -78.34 10.83 -8.84
N ARG A 381 -78.47 9.76 -8.04
CA ARG A 381 -79.76 9.07 -7.83
C ARG A 381 -80.81 10.05 -7.32
N ARG A 382 -80.47 10.85 -6.31
CA ARG A 382 -81.37 11.86 -5.76
C ARG A 382 -81.78 12.89 -6.80
N ASN A 383 -80.84 13.35 -7.63
CA ASN A 383 -81.14 14.28 -8.72
C ASN A 383 -82.11 13.66 -9.73
N THR A 384 -81.95 12.38 -10.10
CA THR A 384 -82.89 11.69 -10.99
C THR A 384 -84.29 11.56 -10.39
N GLU A 385 -84.41 11.24 -9.10
CA GLU A 385 -85.70 11.20 -8.39
C GLU A 385 -86.40 12.57 -8.39
N LEU A 386 -85.64 13.64 -8.14
CA LEU A 386 -86.12 15.02 -8.19
C LEU A 386 -86.57 15.43 -9.59
N GLU A 387 -85.78 15.13 -10.62
CA GLU A 387 -86.14 15.39 -12.02
C GLU A 387 -87.42 14.65 -12.41
N HIS A 388 -87.54 13.38 -12.02
CA HIS A 388 -88.75 12.59 -12.31
C HIS A 388 -89.99 13.19 -11.65
N LEU A 389 -89.91 13.50 -10.35
CA LEU A 389 -91.04 14.10 -9.61
C LEU A 389 -91.44 15.46 -10.20
N SER A 390 -90.48 16.25 -10.67
CA SER A 390 -90.74 17.56 -11.29
C SER A 390 -91.51 17.49 -12.61
N ARG A 391 -91.39 16.37 -13.35
CA ARG A 391 -92.06 16.13 -14.63
C ARG A 391 -93.38 15.36 -14.48
N THR A 392 -93.71 14.90 -13.28
CA THR A 392 -94.95 14.18 -13.00
C THR A 392 -96.16 15.11 -13.00
N GLU A 393 -97.19 14.78 -13.77
CA GLU A 393 -98.49 15.50 -13.77
C GLU A 393 -99.47 14.95 -12.71
N ASP A 394 -99.11 13.88 -12.00
CA ASP A 394 -99.87 13.34 -10.85
C ASP A 394 -99.60 14.18 -9.58
N HIS A 395 -100.52 15.10 -9.30
CA HIS A 395 -100.46 16.01 -8.16
C HIS A 395 -100.49 15.30 -6.79
N ILE A 396 -101.10 14.11 -6.69
CA ILE A 396 -101.20 13.37 -5.42
C ILE A 396 -99.85 12.70 -5.14
N HIS A 397 -99.29 11.98 -6.11
CA HIS A 397 -97.96 11.38 -6.00
C HIS A 397 -96.88 12.45 -5.72
N PHE A 398 -97.00 13.62 -6.36
CA PHE A 398 -96.14 14.77 -6.09
C PHE A 398 -96.16 15.15 -4.61
N LEU A 399 -97.34 15.45 -4.05
CA LEU A 399 -97.46 15.90 -2.65
C LEU A 399 -97.08 14.82 -1.63
N GLN A 400 -97.25 13.54 -1.96
CA GLN A 400 -96.83 12.43 -1.10
C GLN A 400 -95.32 12.23 -1.08
N SER A 401 -94.64 12.34 -2.22
CA SER A 401 -93.19 12.12 -2.36
C SER A 401 -92.35 13.37 -2.06
N PHE A 402 -92.92 14.58 -2.23
CA PHE A 402 -92.22 15.86 -2.05
C PHE A 402 -91.55 16.02 -0.67
N PRO A 403 -92.18 15.71 0.48
CA PRO A 403 -91.56 15.87 1.79
C PRO A 403 -90.31 15.02 1.97
N ALA A 404 -90.29 13.82 1.38
CA ALA A 404 -89.14 12.92 1.43
C ALA A 404 -88.02 13.37 0.46
N LEU A 405 -88.36 14.13 -0.59
CA LEU A 405 -87.42 14.56 -1.63
C LEU A 405 -86.81 15.96 -1.41
N CYS A 406 -87.49 16.87 -0.69
CA CYS A 406 -87.10 18.29 -0.64
C CYS A 406 -85.89 18.61 0.24
N THR A 407 -85.49 17.70 1.14
CA THR A 407 -84.28 17.87 1.96
C THR A 407 -83.05 17.35 1.20
N PRO A 408 -81.95 18.14 1.11
CA PRO A 408 -80.69 17.68 0.55
C PRO A 408 -80.13 16.47 1.32
N PRO A 409 -79.46 15.51 0.64
CA PRO A 409 -78.72 14.45 1.32
C PRO A 409 -77.59 15.02 2.18
N ALA A 410 -77.27 14.34 3.28
CA ALA A 410 -76.09 14.69 4.07
C ALA A 410 -74.81 14.35 3.29
N THR A 411 -73.95 15.35 3.11
CA THR A 411 -72.67 15.23 2.40
C THR A 411 -71.49 15.45 3.33
N LYS A 412 -70.35 14.82 3.02
CA LYS A 412 -69.09 15.05 3.73
C LYS A 412 -68.45 16.36 3.25
N ASP A 413 -67.76 17.06 4.15
CA ASP A 413 -66.94 18.22 3.76
C ASP A 413 -65.58 17.76 3.24
N TRP A 414 -65.25 18.17 2.01
CA TRP A 414 -64.04 17.76 1.28
C TRP A 414 -63.01 18.89 1.13
N SER A 415 -63.28 20.11 1.62
CA SER A 415 -62.43 21.28 1.34
C SER A 415 -61.01 21.18 1.90
N GLY A 416 -60.81 20.36 2.94
CA GLY A 416 -59.50 20.14 3.57
C GLY A 416 -58.76 18.88 3.10
N THR A 417 -59.34 18.09 2.20
CA THR A 417 -58.77 16.79 1.81
C THR A 417 -57.75 16.97 0.68
N SER A 418 -56.50 16.55 0.92
CA SER A 418 -55.44 16.56 -0.10
C SER A 418 -54.62 15.27 -0.07
N VAL A 419 -54.10 14.84 -1.21
CA VAL A 419 -53.11 13.78 -1.30
C VAL A 419 -51.72 14.41 -1.40
N HIS A 420 -50.83 14.05 -0.47
CA HIS A 420 -49.44 14.55 -0.49
C HIS A 420 -48.66 13.96 -1.65
N THR A 421 -47.98 14.80 -2.44
CA THR A 421 -47.20 14.40 -3.61
C THR A 421 -45.76 14.02 -3.28
N GLU A 422 -45.21 14.48 -2.14
CA GLU A 422 -43.81 14.28 -1.74
C GLU A 422 -43.67 13.36 -0.52
N VAL A 423 -44.12 12.11 -0.64
CA VAL A 423 -44.12 11.14 0.48
C VAL A 423 -42.77 10.49 0.78
N CYS A 424 -41.80 10.61 -0.14
CA CYS A 424 -40.49 9.96 -0.03
C CYS A 424 -39.36 10.88 0.49
N VAL A 425 -39.71 12.05 1.06
CA VAL A 425 -38.71 13.04 1.52
C VAL A 425 -37.78 12.44 2.58
N GLY A 426 -36.47 12.57 2.34
CA GLY A 426 -35.40 12.14 3.23
C GLY A 426 -35.11 10.64 3.26
N ILE A 427 -35.83 9.79 2.51
CA ILE A 427 -35.54 8.34 2.45
C ILE A 427 -34.14 8.10 1.90
N ILE A 428 -33.79 8.75 0.79
CA ILE A 428 -32.46 8.64 0.17
C ILE A 428 -31.36 9.07 1.15
N ARG A 429 -31.52 10.23 1.80
CA ARG A 429 -30.55 10.74 2.78
C ARG A 429 -30.32 9.72 3.91
N ARG A 430 -31.39 9.17 4.49
CA ARG A 430 -31.27 8.16 5.57
C ARG A 430 -30.58 6.89 5.10
N ALA A 431 -30.88 6.43 3.88
CA ALA A 431 -30.23 5.25 3.31
C ALA A 431 -28.72 5.48 3.08
N VAL A 432 -28.34 6.64 2.54
CA VAL A 432 -26.92 6.98 2.33
C VAL A 432 -26.18 7.18 3.65
N SER A 433 -26.78 7.80 4.66
CA SER A 433 -26.17 7.94 5.99
C SER A 433 -25.86 6.59 6.64
N LYS A 434 -26.69 5.55 6.42
CA LYS A 434 -26.41 4.19 6.89
C LYS A 434 -25.13 3.60 6.25
N LEU A 435 -24.85 3.96 4.99
CA LEU A 435 -23.60 3.54 4.32
C LEU A 435 -22.39 4.26 4.90
N GLU A 436 -22.51 5.53 5.26
CA GLU A 436 -21.46 6.30 5.93
C GLU A 436 -21.08 5.69 7.28
N GLU A 437 -22.08 5.25 8.07
CA GLU A 437 -21.85 4.49 9.32
C GLU A 437 -21.09 3.19 9.04
N THR A 438 -21.52 2.38 8.07
CA THR A 438 -20.81 1.13 7.72
C THR A 438 -19.38 1.39 7.25
N LEU A 439 -19.15 2.44 6.44
CA LEU A 439 -17.82 2.80 5.98
C LEU A 439 -16.91 3.19 7.15
N SER A 440 -17.44 3.95 8.10
CA SER A 440 -16.70 4.36 9.30
C SER A 440 -16.29 3.15 10.14
N GLU A 441 -17.20 2.19 10.35
CA GLU A 441 -16.89 0.94 11.06
C GLU A 441 -15.80 0.11 10.37
N GLU A 442 -15.78 0.05 9.04
CA GLU A 442 -14.72 -0.64 8.30
C GLU A 442 -13.37 0.10 8.38
N ILE A 443 -13.38 1.44 8.38
CA ILE A 443 -12.17 2.24 8.60
C ILE A 443 -11.61 1.98 10.00
N ASP A 444 -12.44 1.96 11.04
CA ASP A 444 -12.00 1.70 12.41
C ASP A 444 -11.35 0.31 12.56
N LYS A 445 -11.92 -0.72 11.93
CA LYS A 445 -11.33 -2.07 11.88
C LYS A 445 -9.96 -2.08 11.19
N LEU A 446 -9.79 -1.30 10.13
CA LEU A 446 -8.51 -1.17 9.42
C LEU A 446 -7.46 -0.51 10.30
N VAL A 447 -7.79 0.60 10.97
CA VAL A 447 -6.86 1.27 11.90
C VAL A 447 -6.46 0.32 13.02
N ASP A 448 -7.40 -0.46 13.55
CA ASP A 448 -7.10 -1.47 14.56
C ASP A 448 -6.08 -2.52 14.10
N SER A 449 -6.22 -2.98 12.86
CA SER A 449 -5.28 -3.90 12.22
C SER A 449 -3.92 -3.25 12.00
N GLU A 450 -3.89 -2.00 11.52
CA GLU A 450 -2.67 -1.21 11.36
C GLU A 450 -1.95 -1.02 12.69
N LEU A 451 -2.64 -0.59 13.74
CA LEU A 451 -2.06 -0.40 15.07
C LEU A 451 -1.39 -1.69 15.58
N LYS A 452 -2.03 -2.86 15.39
CA LYS A 452 -1.42 -4.16 15.73
C LYS A 452 -0.16 -4.44 14.92
N LYS A 453 -0.13 -4.07 13.63
CA LYS A 453 1.03 -4.23 12.75
C LYS A 453 2.16 -3.26 13.10
N ILE A 454 1.87 -2.01 13.48
CA ILE A 454 2.91 -1.01 13.78
C ILE A 454 3.55 -1.22 15.16
N LEU A 455 2.82 -1.78 16.13
CA LEU A 455 3.31 -1.98 17.50
C LEU A 455 4.60 -2.81 17.57
N LYS A 456 4.83 -3.71 16.61
CA LYS A 456 6.09 -4.50 16.52
C LYS A 456 7.34 -3.66 16.23
N TYR A 457 7.17 -2.39 15.83
CA TYR A 457 8.24 -1.44 15.55
C TYR A 457 8.47 -0.46 16.70
N THR A 458 7.95 -0.78 17.89
CA THR A 458 8.16 0.02 19.09
C THR A 458 9.64 0.23 19.36
N VAL A 459 10.01 1.49 19.60
CA VAL A 459 11.36 1.89 20.00
C VAL A 459 11.35 2.51 21.38
N ASP A 460 12.41 2.24 22.13
CA ASP A 460 12.63 2.88 23.41
C ASP A 460 13.43 4.17 23.23
N LEU A 461 12.83 5.31 23.61
CA LEU A 461 13.37 6.64 23.32
C LEU A 461 13.67 7.45 24.57
N THR A 462 14.73 8.24 24.49
CA THR A 462 15.14 9.19 25.51
C THR A 462 15.34 10.58 24.91
N LEU A 463 15.10 11.61 25.71
CA LEU A 463 15.28 13.00 25.33
C LEU A 463 16.76 13.39 25.45
N ASP A 464 17.24 14.19 24.50
CA ASP A 464 18.63 14.63 24.48
C ASP A 464 18.83 16.00 25.14
N PRO A 465 19.51 16.08 26.31
CA PRO A 465 19.72 17.33 27.04
C PRO A 465 20.59 18.34 26.31
N ASP A 466 21.46 17.88 25.41
CA ASP A 466 22.34 18.75 24.63
C ASP A 466 21.54 19.54 23.57
N SER A 467 20.45 18.94 23.06
CA SER A 467 19.50 19.64 22.18
C SER A 467 18.52 20.55 22.93
N ALA A 468 18.23 20.27 24.19
CA ALA A 468 17.14 20.88 24.93
C ALA A 468 17.35 22.39 25.16
N ASN A 469 16.31 23.17 24.84
CA ASN A 469 16.29 24.60 25.14
C ASN A 469 16.37 24.87 26.67
N PRO A 470 17.04 25.95 27.12
CA PRO A 470 17.20 26.24 28.55
C PRO A 470 15.91 26.47 29.37
N TRP A 471 14.76 26.71 28.73
CA TRP A 471 13.45 26.75 29.40
C TRP A 471 12.87 25.37 29.72
N LEU A 472 13.48 24.28 29.24
CA LEU A 472 12.99 22.92 29.42
C LEU A 472 13.66 22.20 30.58
N GLN A 473 12.86 21.49 31.36
CA GLN A 473 13.36 20.53 32.34
C GLN A 473 13.05 19.11 31.87
N LEU A 474 14.09 18.27 31.87
CA LEU A 474 13.99 16.85 31.58
C LEU A 474 13.96 16.05 32.89
N SER A 475 13.23 14.94 32.92
CA SER A 475 13.30 13.98 34.03
C SER A 475 14.65 13.23 34.04
N GLU A 476 14.98 12.61 35.18
CA GLU A 476 16.22 11.83 35.35
C GLU A 476 16.29 10.65 34.36
N ASP A 477 15.16 9.98 34.13
CA ASP A 477 15.02 8.90 33.14
C ASP A 477 14.96 9.37 31.69
N ARG A 478 14.96 10.70 31.47
CA ARG A 478 14.89 11.36 30.16
C ARG A 478 13.66 11.01 29.33
N ARG A 479 12.57 10.59 29.97
CA ARG A 479 11.30 10.29 29.29
C ARG A 479 10.27 11.40 29.39
N GLN A 480 10.52 12.40 30.23
CA GLN A 480 9.58 13.49 30.47
C GLN A 480 10.22 14.83 30.17
N VAL A 481 9.45 15.72 29.56
CA VAL A 481 9.83 17.11 29.33
C VAL A 481 8.69 18.02 29.75
N ARG A 482 9.03 19.10 30.46
CA ARG A 482 8.11 20.17 30.82
C ARG A 482 8.78 21.53 30.64
N HIS A 483 7.96 22.56 30.46
CA HIS A 483 8.41 23.93 30.57
C HIS A 483 8.70 24.25 32.04
N LEU A 484 9.91 24.70 32.35
CA LEU A 484 10.34 24.98 33.72
C LEU A 484 9.74 26.30 34.24
N GLY A 485 9.44 27.26 33.36
CA GLY A 485 8.98 28.60 33.75
C GLY A 485 10.10 29.55 34.16
N THR A 486 11.36 29.08 34.20
CA THR A 486 12.56 29.89 34.45
C THR A 486 13.69 29.47 33.52
N TRP A 487 14.54 30.42 33.13
CA TRP A 487 15.73 30.17 32.32
C TRP A 487 16.81 29.43 33.12
N GLN A 488 17.45 28.43 32.52
CA GLN A 488 18.61 27.74 33.08
C GLN A 488 19.90 28.23 32.44
N ASP A 489 20.96 28.40 33.24
CA ASP A 489 22.29 28.75 32.71
C ASP A 489 22.98 27.48 32.19
N LEU A 490 22.77 27.18 30.91
CA LEU A 490 23.34 26.01 30.23
C LEU A 490 24.36 26.45 29.16
N PRO A 491 25.41 25.65 28.90
CA PRO A 491 26.37 25.97 27.84
C PRO A 491 25.71 26.11 26.47
N ASP A 492 26.05 27.18 25.75
CA ASP A 492 25.64 27.36 24.36
C ASP A 492 26.51 26.48 23.45
N ILE A 493 25.92 25.38 22.98
CA ILE A 493 26.55 24.43 22.07
C ILE A 493 25.74 24.38 20.75
N PRO A 494 26.35 24.00 19.62
CA PRO A 494 25.68 24.00 18.32
C PRO A 494 24.36 23.23 18.26
N GLU A 495 24.27 22.13 19.00
CA GLU A 495 23.12 21.22 19.04
C GLU A 495 21.91 21.81 19.79
N ARG A 496 22.15 22.77 20.70
CA ARG A 496 21.14 23.34 21.59
C ARG A 496 20.24 24.34 20.89
N PHE A 497 18.92 24.20 21.04
CA PHE A 497 17.98 25.24 20.65
C PHE A 497 18.06 26.45 21.59
N ASP A 498 18.28 27.66 21.06
CA ASP A 498 18.48 28.87 21.88
C ASP A 498 17.19 29.66 22.15
N THR A 499 16.31 29.76 21.14
CA THR A 499 15.21 30.72 21.11
C THR A 499 13.86 30.04 21.27
N VAL A 500 13.68 28.90 20.61
CA VAL A 500 12.42 28.13 20.61
C VAL A 500 12.52 26.98 21.61
N VAL A 501 11.41 26.70 22.29
CA VAL A 501 11.34 25.75 23.40
C VAL A 501 11.20 24.31 22.89
N ILE A 502 12.27 23.83 22.26
CA ILE A 502 12.33 22.54 21.56
C ILE A 502 13.37 21.64 22.21
N VAL A 503 13.09 20.33 22.18
CA VAL A 503 14.06 19.26 22.47
C VAL A 503 13.89 18.13 21.45
N LEU A 504 14.99 17.47 21.11
CA LEU A 504 14.99 16.26 20.29
C LEU A 504 15.13 14.99 21.13
N GLY A 505 14.71 13.87 20.54
CA GLY A 505 15.15 12.55 20.97
C GLY A 505 16.65 12.35 20.74
N ARG A 506 17.26 11.51 21.55
CA ARG A 506 18.66 11.10 21.45
C ARG A 506 18.86 10.08 20.35
N GLU A 507 17.94 9.13 20.24
CA GLU A 507 17.90 8.13 19.19
C GLU A 507 17.36 8.78 17.91
N GLY A 508 18.05 8.57 16.79
CA GLY A 508 17.59 9.04 15.49
C GLY A 508 17.74 7.98 14.43
N PHE A 509 16.91 8.08 13.40
CA PHE A 509 16.61 7.01 12.45
C PHE A 509 17.05 7.42 11.04
N THR A 510 17.78 6.53 10.37
CA THR A 510 18.17 6.68 8.96
C THR A 510 17.55 5.62 8.05
N ALA A 511 16.98 4.57 8.65
CA ALA A 511 16.38 3.42 7.98
C ALA A 511 15.47 2.69 8.96
N GLY A 512 14.60 1.85 8.44
CA GLY A 512 13.65 1.03 9.17
C GLY A 512 12.40 1.78 9.58
N ARG A 513 11.57 1.03 10.31
CA ARG A 513 10.27 1.46 10.83
C ARG A 513 10.35 1.62 12.33
N HIS A 514 9.78 2.70 12.86
CA HIS A 514 9.89 3.07 14.26
C HIS A 514 8.54 3.60 14.78
N TYR A 515 8.16 3.21 15.99
CA TYR A 515 6.93 3.62 16.64
C TYR A 515 7.15 4.01 18.11
N TRP A 516 6.54 5.09 18.57
CA TRP A 516 6.51 5.46 19.99
C TRP A 516 5.22 6.20 20.36
N GLU A 517 4.92 6.23 21.65
CA GLU A 517 3.73 6.87 22.19
C GLU A 517 4.09 7.99 23.17
N VAL A 518 3.35 9.09 23.09
CA VAL A 518 3.55 10.25 23.96
C VAL A 518 2.25 10.64 24.62
N GLN A 519 2.26 10.68 25.95
CA GLN A 519 1.18 11.24 26.74
C GLN A 519 1.26 12.77 26.71
N VAL A 520 0.29 13.39 26.05
CA VAL A 520 0.17 14.86 25.97
C VAL A 520 -0.75 15.41 27.06
N GLY A 521 -1.72 14.62 27.53
CA GLY A 521 -2.65 15.02 28.60
C GLY A 521 -3.62 16.11 28.12
N ASP A 522 -3.98 17.04 29.02
CA ASP A 522 -4.92 18.13 28.72
C ASP A 522 -4.20 19.42 28.23
N LYS A 523 -2.96 19.29 27.73
CA LYS A 523 -2.18 20.42 27.20
C LYS A 523 -2.79 20.98 25.93
N ASP A 524 -2.81 22.30 25.82
CA ASP A 524 -3.44 23.05 24.74
C ASP A 524 -2.45 23.75 23.79
N ASP A 525 -1.14 23.68 24.04
CA ASP A 525 -0.12 24.22 23.12
C ASP A 525 1.19 23.40 23.07
N TRP A 526 1.36 22.60 22.01
CA TRP A 526 2.50 21.70 21.80
C TRP A 526 2.63 21.24 20.34
N TYR A 527 3.83 20.78 19.98
CA TYR A 527 4.09 20.06 18.72
C TYR A 527 4.80 18.75 19.04
N LEU A 528 4.44 17.71 18.30
CA LEU A 528 4.99 16.37 18.41
C LEU A 528 5.20 15.77 17.02
N GLY A 529 6.34 15.13 16.79
CA GLY A 529 6.58 14.39 15.54
C GLY A 529 8.06 14.10 15.35
N VAL A 530 8.58 14.40 14.16
CA VAL A 530 9.99 14.24 13.82
C VAL A 530 10.60 15.47 13.16
N ALA A 531 11.91 15.64 13.33
CA ALA A 531 12.71 16.68 12.69
C ALA A 531 13.96 16.09 12.03
N LYS A 532 14.41 16.66 10.91
CA LYS A 532 15.70 16.32 10.31
C LYS A 532 16.85 16.66 11.26
N ALA A 533 17.95 15.91 11.18
CA ALA A 533 19.20 16.24 11.86
C ALA A 533 19.71 17.64 11.50
N SER A 534 19.55 18.01 10.23
CA SER A 534 20.05 19.23 9.61
C SER A 534 19.23 20.49 9.89
N VAL A 535 18.14 20.41 10.66
CA VAL A 535 17.33 21.60 10.96
C VAL A 535 18.14 22.64 11.73
N ASN A 536 17.90 23.91 11.42
CA ASN A 536 18.50 25.03 12.14
C ASN A 536 18.13 24.98 13.63
N ARG A 537 19.10 25.23 14.50
CA ARG A 537 18.95 25.23 15.97
C ARG A 537 18.89 26.63 16.58
N LYS A 538 19.26 27.67 15.83
CA LYS A 538 19.48 29.02 16.36
C LYS A 538 18.47 30.03 15.83
N GLY A 539 18.06 30.98 16.67
CA GLY A 539 17.12 32.03 16.32
C GLY A 539 15.68 31.54 16.10
N ARG A 540 14.92 32.31 15.32
CA ARG A 540 13.51 31.98 15.02
C ARG A 540 13.42 30.78 14.08
N ILE A 541 12.60 29.81 14.44
CA ILE A 541 12.37 28.59 13.67
C ILE A 541 10.89 28.50 13.29
N ALA A 542 10.63 28.28 12.00
CA ALA A 542 9.31 27.95 11.49
C ALA A 542 9.17 26.43 11.40
N VAL A 543 8.19 25.87 12.09
CA VAL A 543 7.92 24.42 12.09
C VAL A 543 7.01 24.08 10.92
N SER A 544 7.59 23.52 9.86
CA SER A 544 6.87 23.01 8.69
C SER A 544 7.64 21.88 8.00
N SER A 545 6.94 21.08 7.18
CA SER A 545 7.54 19.97 6.42
C SER A 545 8.63 20.47 5.47
N SER A 546 8.42 21.62 4.83
CA SER A 546 9.43 22.28 3.98
C SER A 546 10.68 22.75 4.72
N GLN A 547 10.63 22.88 6.05
CA GLN A 547 11.79 23.20 6.91
C GLN A 547 12.34 21.96 7.62
N GLY A 548 11.89 20.76 7.25
CA GLY A 548 12.36 19.49 7.82
C GLY A 548 11.67 19.08 9.11
N TYR A 549 10.44 19.54 9.36
CA TYR A 549 9.63 19.17 10.53
C TYR A 549 8.28 18.56 10.10
N TRP A 550 8.03 17.31 10.48
CA TRP A 550 6.75 16.61 10.28
C TRP A 550 6.12 16.38 11.65
N ALA A 551 5.16 17.23 12.00
CA ALA A 551 4.62 17.30 13.34
C ALA A 551 3.11 17.51 13.33
N LEU A 552 2.46 16.85 14.29
CA LEU A 552 1.13 17.20 14.78
C LEU A 552 1.28 18.32 15.80
N ALA A 553 0.49 19.37 15.65
CA ALA A 553 0.47 20.49 16.57
C ALA A 553 -0.93 20.68 17.15
N MET A 554 -1.01 20.88 18.46
CA MET A 554 -2.17 21.48 19.11
C MET A 554 -1.77 22.89 19.48
N LYS A 555 -2.51 23.90 19.00
CA LYS A 555 -2.20 25.29 19.33
C LYS A 555 -3.39 25.94 20.02
N LYS A 556 -3.08 26.71 21.07
CA LYS A 556 -4.11 27.39 21.85
C LYS A 556 -4.95 28.29 20.95
N ASP A 557 -6.27 28.21 21.10
CA ASP A 557 -7.29 28.92 20.33
C ASP A 557 -7.34 28.61 18.80
N GLN A 558 -6.40 27.82 18.27
CA GLN A 558 -6.32 27.48 16.84
C GLN A 558 -6.62 25.99 16.56
N GLY A 559 -6.64 25.15 17.59
CA GLY A 559 -6.94 23.72 17.47
C GLY A 559 -5.77 22.90 16.93
N TYR A 560 -6.10 21.70 16.42
CA TYR A 560 -5.11 20.77 15.89
C TYR A 560 -4.77 21.08 14.44
N ARG A 561 -3.50 20.84 14.07
CA ARG A 561 -3.03 20.98 12.69
C ARG A 561 -1.83 20.10 12.40
N ALA A 562 -1.69 19.68 11.14
CA ALA A 562 -0.46 19.11 10.63
C ALA A 562 0.47 20.24 10.15
N SER A 563 1.78 20.10 10.39
CA SER A 563 2.82 21.05 9.96
C SER A 563 3.13 21.00 8.45
N THR A 564 2.13 20.81 7.60
CA THR A 564 2.25 20.93 6.15
C THR A 564 2.55 22.38 5.75
N THR A 565 2.89 22.60 4.47
CA THR A 565 3.05 23.94 3.89
C THR A 565 2.04 24.13 2.76
N PRO A 566 0.94 24.89 2.96
CA PRO A 566 0.54 25.59 4.20
C PRO A 566 0.05 24.64 5.30
N PRO A 567 0.00 25.06 6.59
CA PRO A 567 -0.47 24.23 7.69
C PRO A 567 -1.92 23.78 7.50
N LEU A 568 -2.19 22.49 7.71
CA LEU A 568 -3.51 21.87 7.49
C LEU A 568 -4.26 21.75 8.82
N PRO A 569 -5.39 22.45 9.03
CA PRO A 569 -6.23 22.28 10.21
C PRO A 569 -6.84 20.87 10.28
N LEU A 570 -6.91 20.30 11.48
CA LEU A 570 -7.47 18.98 11.76
C LEU A 570 -8.61 19.11 12.78
N THR A 571 -9.74 18.47 12.51
CA THR A 571 -10.87 18.39 13.43
C THR A 571 -10.78 17.10 14.23
N LEU A 572 -10.33 17.18 15.49
CA LEU A 572 -10.20 16.03 16.38
C LEU A 572 -11.16 16.19 17.56
N ASP A 573 -12.17 15.32 17.63
CA ASP A 573 -13.11 15.20 18.75
C ASP A 573 -13.38 13.70 18.97
N PRO A 574 -13.03 13.12 20.15
CA PRO A 574 -12.47 13.79 21.32
C PRO A 574 -11.00 14.22 21.15
N LYS A 575 -10.51 15.04 22.09
CA LYS A 575 -9.11 15.51 22.08
C LYS A 575 -8.14 14.38 22.44
N PRO A 576 -7.11 14.09 21.61
CA PRO A 576 -6.14 13.04 21.91
C PRO A 576 -5.35 13.35 23.18
N LYS A 577 -5.40 12.42 24.14
CA LYS A 577 -4.58 12.47 25.36
C LYS A 577 -3.26 11.74 25.20
N ARG A 578 -3.20 10.79 24.26
CA ARG A 578 -2.01 10.01 23.92
C ARG A 578 -1.89 9.86 22.41
N VAL A 579 -0.76 10.30 21.89
CA VAL A 579 -0.49 10.28 20.45
C VAL A 579 0.59 9.25 20.17
N GLY A 580 0.30 8.33 19.24
CA GLY A 580 1.26 7.40 18.66
C GLY A 580 1.89 8.05 17.44
N VAL A 581 3.21 7.90 17.28
CA VAL A 581 3.97 8.39 16.13
C VAL A 581 4.64 7.20 15.47
N TYR A 582 4.30 6.96 14.21
CA TYR A 582 4.90 5.93 13.36
C TYR A 582 5.73 6.56 12.25
N VAL A 583 6.92 6.03 12.00
CA VAL A 583 7.83 6.48 10.95
C VAL A 583 8.24 5.27 10.12
N ASP A 584 8.07 5.37 8.80
CA ASP A 584 8.69 4.46 7.82
C ASP A 584 9.73 5.25 7.04
N CYS A 585 11.02 5.00 7.30
CA CYS A 585 12.10 5.76 6.68
C CYS A 585 12.14 5.53 5.16
N GLU A 586 11.99 4.28 4.74
CA GLU A 586 12.09 3.84 3.36
C GLU A 586 10.94 4.37 2.49
N GLU A 587 9.71 4.34 3.01
CA GLU A 587 8.51 4.85 2.32
C GLU A 587 8.30 6.35 2.51
N GLY A 588 9.14 7.02 3.31
CA GLY A 588 9.00 8.45 3.58
C GLY A 588 7.72 8.82 4.34
N GLN A 589 7.24 7.92 5.20
CA GLN A 589 5.97 8.06 5.90
C GLN A 589 6.16 8.53 7.34
N VAL A 590 5.34 9.49 7.79
CA VAL A 590 5.17 9.84 9.22
C VAL A 590 3.69 9.89 9.54
N SER A 591 3.21 8.96 10.36
CA SER A 591 1.79 8.82 10.72
C SER A 591 1.56 9.08 12.21
N PHE A 592 0.41 9.69 12.50
CA PHE A 592 -0.05 10.02 13.85
C PHE A 592 -1.34 9.28 14.15
N TYR A 593 -1.46 8.77 15.36
CA TYR A 593 -2.62 8.00 15.81
C TYR A 593 -3.09 8.49 17.18
N ASP A 594 -4.40 8.52 17.41
CA ASP A 594 -4.94 8.59 18.77
C ASP A 594 -4.95 7.18 19.34
N VAL A 595 -4.07 6.94 20.32
CA VAL A 595 -3.90 5.60 20.90
C VAL A 595 -5.11 5.19 21.72
N LYS A 596 -5.84 6.15 22.30
CA LYS A 596 -6.98 5.86 23.17
C LYS A 596 -8.24 5.58 22.39
N GLU A 597 -8.52 6.41 21.39
CA GLU A 597 -9.65 6.21 20.48
C GLU A 597 -9.34 5.18 19.39
N ARG A 598 -8.08 4.72 19.30
CA ARG A 598 -7.60 3.75 18.30
C ARG A 598 -7.88 4.21 16.86
N SER A 599 -7.72 5.51 16.62
CA SER A 599 -8.02 6.16 15.34
C SER A 599 -6.77 6.74 14.70
N HIS A 600 -6.78 6.85 13.37
CA HIS A 600 -5.75 7.53 12.61
C HIS A 600 -6.01 9.04 12.64
N ILE A 601 -4.95 9.84 12.85
CA ILE A 601 -5.04 11.31 12.90
C ILE A 601 -4.60 11.91 11.56
N TYR A 602 -3.38 11.59 11.12
CA TYR A 602 -2.79 12.18 9.91
C TYR A 602 -1.56 11.41 9.45
N THR A 603 -1.26 11.43 8.15
CA THR A 603 -0.04 10.88 7.56
C THR A 603 0.62 11.89 6.63
N PHE A 604 1.92 12.12 6.83
CA PHE A 604 2.80 12.75 5.86
C PHE A 604 3.41 11.68 4.95
N MET A 605 3.53 12.00 3.66
CA MET A 605 4.21 11.18 2.65
C MET A 605 5.25 12.06 1.95
N GLU A 606 6.49 11.60 1.90
CA GLU A 606 7.64 12.27 1.27
C GLU A 606 8.40 11.29 0.36
N ASP A 607 9.19 11.82 -0.58
CA ASP A 607 10.06 10.99 -1.44
C ASP A 607 11.30 10.48 -0.66
N ASN A 608 11.09 9.51 0.25
CA ASN A 608 12.08 8.86 1.14
C ASN A 608 12.92 9.83 2.01
N PHE A 609 13.08 9.50 3.30
CA PHE A 609 13.91 10.29 4.20
C PHE A 609 15.40 10.03 4.00
N LYS A 610 16.06 10.93 3.25
CA LYS A 610 17.52 10.88 3.01
C LYS A 610 18.37 11.30 4.21
N ASP A 611 17.80 12.12 5.09
CA ASP A 611 18.48 12.63 6.29
C ASP A 611 18.06 11.82 7.52
N LYS A 612 18.96 11.73 8.51
CA LYS A 612 18.63 11.18 9.82
C LYS A 612 17.50 12.00 10.46
N LEU A 613 16.45 11.32 10.92
CA LEU A 613 15.32 11.93 11.63
C LEU A 613 15.46 11.73 13.13
N PHE A 614 15.02 12.70 13.91
CA PHE A 614 14.95 12.62 15.36
C PHE A 614 13.51 12.87 15.83
N PRO A 615 13.04 12.15 16.85
CA PRO A 615 11.83 12.50 17.58
C PRO A 615 11.88 13.98 18.00
N PHE A 616 10.78 14.69 17.84
CA PHE A 616 10.70 16.13 17.98
C PHE A 616 9.59 16.51 18.96
N PHE A 617 9.92 17.36 19.93
CA PHE A 617 9.01 17.85 20.96
C PHE A 617 9.16 19.36 21.09
N TYR A 618 8.04 20.07 20.98
CA TYR A 618 7.97 21.51 21.21
C TYR A 618 6.86 21.75 22.24
N LEU A 619 7.22 22.36 23.37
CA LEU A 619 6.26 22.86 24.35
C LEU A 619 6.16 24.38 24.23
N TYR A 620 4.97 24.89 23.99
CA TYR A 620 4.73 26.33 24.04
C TYR A 620 4.03 26.62 25.37
N CYS A 621 4.61 27.43 26.27
CA CYS A 621 3.84 27.92 27.42
C CYS A 621 4.42 29.18 28.05
N CYS A 622 3.50 30.03 28.48
CA CYS A 622 3.66 31.34 29.07
C CYS A 622 3.94 31.27 30.58
N ASP A 623 4.98 31.97 31.03
CA ASP A 623 5.32 32.47 32.38
C ASP A 623 5.17 31.55 33.62
N LYS A 624 4.72 30.30 33.48
CA LYS A 624 4.50 29.33 34.57
C LYS A 624 4.99 27.93 34.17
N GLN A 625 5.24 27.10 35.18
CA GLN A 625 5.59 25.70 35.00
C GLN A 625 4.42 24.94 34.38
N SER A 626 4.69 24.14 33.33
CA SER A 626 3.67 23.34 32.64
C SER A 626 3.62 21.90 33.15
N ASP A 627 2.54 21.18 32.83
CA ASP A 627 2.53 19.72 32.88
C ASP A 627 3.58 19.14 31.93
N ALA A 628 4.03 17.91 32.20
CA ALA A 628 5.05 17.24 31.38
C ALA A 628 4.45 16.44 30.23
N MET A 629 5.04 16.52 29.03
CA MET A 629 4.87 15.48 28.00
C MET A 629 5.71 14.27 28.40
N VAL A 630 5.13 13.08 28.29
CA VAL A 630 5.77 11.85 28.76
C VAL A 630 5.82 10.82 27.64
N ILE A 631 7.03 10.35 27.31
CA ILE A 631 7.25 9.19 26.44
C ILE A 631 6.79 7.95 27.20
N CYS A 632 5.75 7.29 26.71
CA CYS A 632 5.15 6.13 27.36
C CYS A 632 6.00 4.87 27.14
N PRO A 633 6.32 4.09 28.18
CA PRO A 633 6.83 2.75 28.00
C PRO A 633 5.70 1.87 27.45
N ILE A 634 5.90 1.30 26.26
CA ILE A 634 4.93 0.39 25.64
C ILE A 634 5.18 -1.00 26.23
N ASN A 635 4.36 -1.37 27.21
CA ASN A 635 4.47 -2.66 27.89
C ASN A 635 3.67 -3.71 27.10
N GLU A 636 4.36 -4.63 26.39
CA GLU A 636 3.73 -5.73 25.61
C GLU A 636 2.70 -6.53 26.45
N LYS A 637 2.87 -6.57 27.77
CA LYS A 637 2.03 -7.34 28.71
C LYS A 637 0.67 -6.72 29.04
N SER A 638 0.43 -5.44 28.70
CA SER A 638 -0.88 -4.82 28.98
C SER A 638 -1.97 -5.20 27.98
N LEU A 639 -1.62 -5.83 26.84
CA LEU A 639 -2.54 -6.13 25.75
C LEU A 639 -3.18 -7.52 25.80
N ILE A 640 -2.72 -8.43 26.67
CA ILE A 640 -3.27 -9.79 26.77
C ILE A 640 -4.57 -9.84 27.61
N LYS A 641 -4.95 -8.74 28.29
CA LYS A 641 -6.14 -8.72 29.17
C LYS A 641 -7.40 -8.07 28.57
N GLN A 642 -7.41 -7.72 27.29
CA GLN A 642 -8.59 -7.10 26.64
C GLN A 642 -8.92 -7.71 25.27
N CYS A 643 -8.62 -9.00 25.06
CA CYS A 643 -9.17 -9.77 23.95
C CYS A 643 -10.39 -10.58 24.41
#